data_AF-A0AAU7WVW6-F1
#
_entry.id   AF-A0AAU7WVW6-F1
#
_cell.length_a   1.000
_cell.length_b   1.000
_cell.length_c   1.000
_cell.angle_alpha   90.00
_cell.angle_beta   90.00
_cell.angle_gamma   90.00
#
_symmetry.space_group_name_H-M   'P 1'
#
loop_
_entity.id
_entity.type
_entity.pdbx_description
1 polymer ?
#
loop_
_entity_poly.entity_id
_entity_poly.type
_entity_poly.pdbx_seq_one_letter_code
_entity_poly.pdbx_strand_id
1 'polypeptide(L)'
;MECVQPEPAEGHSTLLIVDDYPENLLSMRALLQRQDWQVMTAASGVEALGLLLEHEVDLVLLDVQMPGMDGFEVARLMRGSQRTRLTPIIFLTANEQSQDAVIKGYASGAVDYLFKPFDPQILKPKVQALLEHQRNRRALQHLSHDLEVARAFNASVLDNAAEGILVVDEGGCVRFANPAVSRLLNAQVKELEGSPFLDYLQKPHVPDWSGSELYACYRRGETYRLHDAQMRTVPGQLISVALSCAPLPSDQKAMVVTLLDMSEVRHLHQQLEYQAVTDPLTGLLNRRGFYQTVENILLRSDRSGKSLVLLYLDLDGFKRVNDSLGHDAGDRVLRWVSEQLKDCLHSFDILGRMGGDEFTALLELSFPEQAAKIAEKLIERLSINQQIDGLEVVLGASIGIAIYPDCGSNLDGLLRAADIAMYEAKRAGRQQYRYYDHEMNGRARSRLMLEESVRSAVERKEFTLVYQPQVAIADGRLRGFEALLRWRHPSVGDVPPGLFLPLLEEARLISRLGSWIYQQGAAQRKDWEQVFSPDLVLGVSLSATQFNMPNLVAELRQVLSRHGLQPRQLEVEVTEAALTQNLDDTRKQLQLLRQLGVRVALDDFGSGSCCLAYLRDLQLDTLKLDRHLIARLLTSPRDAAIARCVIDLCKQFDLLVIAEGVETLEQYQWLKANGCEYVQGFLVARPLTASIASQFAQPFDWSALQA
;
A
#
# COMPACT_ATOMS: atom_id res chain seq x y z
N MET A 1 11.04 4.90 -42.91
CA MET A 1 10.86 4.19 -44.20
C MET A 1 10.53 5.26 -45.22
N GLU A 2 11.53 5.69 -45.98
CA GLU A 2 11.36 6.65 -47.08
C GLU A 2 10.51 5.97 -48.15
N CYS A 3 9.29 6.45 -48.37
CA CYS A 3 8.49 6.05 -49.52
C CYS A 3 9.21 6.57 -50.76
N VAL A 4 9.92 5.67 -51.43
CA VAL A 4 10.42 5.85 -52.80
C VAL A 4 9.22 6.24 -53.65
N GLN A 5 9.15 7.50 -54.07
CA GLN A 5 8.24 7.91 -55.13
C GLN A 5 8.62 7.09 -56.37
N PRO A 6 7.72 6.29 -56.95
CA PRO A 6 8.00 5.69 -58.24
C PRO A 6 8.12 6.85 -59.23
N GLU A 7 9.29 6.99 -59.86
CA GLU A 7 9.43 7.88 -61.00
C GLU A 7 8.31 7.55 -62.00
N PRO A 8 7.65 8.57 -62.60
CA PRO A 8 6.65 8.31 -63.62
C PRO A 8 7.38 7.59 -64.75
N ALA A 9 7.09 6.30 -64.93
CA ALA A 9 7.54 5.58 -66.10
C ALA A 9 7.10 6.43 -67.31
N GLU A 10 8.06 6.92 -68.10
CA GLU A 10 7.79 7.64 -69.33
C GLU A 10 7.01 6.70 -70.25
N GLY A 11 5.68 6.71 -70.10
CA GLY A 11 4.76 5.83 -70.78
C GLY A 11 4.82 6.12 -72.27
N HIS A 12 5.65 5.35 -72.97
CA HIS A 12 5.67 5.39 -74.42
C HIS A 12 4.27 4.97 -74.86
N SER A 13 3.58 5.87 -75.56
CA SER A 13 2.22 5.57 -75.98
C SER A 13 2.25 4.43 -76.98
N THR A 14 1.23 3.61 -77.03
CA THR A 14 1.22 2.45 -77.94
C THR A 14 0.22 2.67 -79.07
N LEU A 15 0.72 2.69 -80.30
CA LEU A 15 -0.05 2.78 -81.54
C LEU A 15 -0.13 1.40 -82.18
N LEU A 16 -1.33 0.85 -82.36
CA LEU A 16 -1.55 -0.38 -83.10
C LEU A 16 -1.99 -0.07 -84.52
N ILE A 17 -1.34 -0.68 -85.51
CA ILE A 17 -1.67 -0.56 -86.93
C ILE A 17 -2.12 -1.92 -87.44
N VAL A 18 -3.28 -1.97 -88.07
CA VAL A 18 -3.90 -3.22 -88.53
C VAL A 18 -4.20 -3.11 -90.01
N ASP A 19 -3.62 -3.99 -90.82
CA ASP A 19 -3.76 -4.04 -92.27
C ASP A 19 -3.43 -5.45 -92.76
N ASP A 20 -4.15 -5.96 -93.76
CA ASP A 20 -3.97 -7.31 -94.29
C ASP A 20 -2.79 -7.41 -95.28
N TYR A 21 -2.32 -6.28 -95.82
CA TYR A 21 -1.16 -6.22 -96.71
C TYR A 21 0.13 -5.92 -95.93
N PRO A 22 1.13 -6.83 -95.95
CA PRO A 22 2.42 -6.62 -95.26
C PRO A 22 3.16 -5.35 -95.70
N GLU A 23 3.02 -4.96 -96.98
CA GLU A 23 3.63 -3.75 -97.54
C GLU A 23 3.10 -2.46 -96.90
N ASN A 24 1.79 -2.43 -96.60
CA ASN A 24 1.13 -1.31 -95.93
C ASN A 24 1.61 -1.18 -94.48
N LEU A 25 1.71 -2.31 -93.76
CA LEU A 25 2.22 -2.33 -92.38
C LEU A 25 3.67 -1.82 -92.30
N LEU A 26 4.55 -2.27 -93.19
CA LEU A 26 5.94 -1.82 -93.27
C LEU A 26 6.03 -0.31 -93.55
N SER A 27 5.23 0.18 -94.50
CA SER A 27 5.20 1.59 -94.89
C SER A 27 4.68 2.48 -93.77
N MET A 28 3.56 2.11 -93.14
CA MET A 28 2.97 2.87 -92.03
C MET A 28 3.84 2.84 -90.77
N ARG A 29 4.46 1.69 -90.47
CA ARG A 29 5.43 1.58 -89.39
C ARG A 29 6.60 2.53 -89.62
N ALA A 30 7.22 2.51 -90.81
CA ALA A 30 8.32 3.42 -91.12
C ALA A 30 7.93 4.91 -91.05
N LEU A 31 6.72 5.25 -91.49
CA LEU A 31 6.21 6.63 -91.48
C LEU A 31 5.92 7.16 -90.07
N LEU A 32 5.37 6.31 -89.20
CA LEU A 32 4.90 6.68 -87.86
C LEU A 32 5.87 6.30 -86.74
N GLN A 33 7.01 5.70 -87.05
CA GLN A 33 8.04 5.39 -86.07
C GLN A 33 8.63 6.68 -85.50
N ARG A 34 8.50 6.86 -84.18
CA ARG A 34 9.02 7.99 -83.41
C ARG A 34 9.51 7.50 -82.05
N GLN A 35 10.22 8.36 -81.33
CA GLN A 35 10.61 8.10 -79.95
C GLN A 35 9.43 8.27 -78.98
N ASP A 36 8.46 9.12 -79.32
CA ASP A 36 7.37 9.50 -78.41
C ASP A 36 6.29 8.41 -78.23
N TRP A 37 6.27 7.37 -79.07
CA TRP A 37 5.34 6.24 -79.00
C TRP A 37 5.88 4.98 -79.70
N GLN A 38 5.45 3.82 -79.23
CA GLN A 38 5.76 2.51 -79.81
C GLN A 38 4.70 2.13 -80.85
N VAL A 39 5.15 1.67 -82.02
CA VAL A 39 4.27 1.18 -83.09
C VAL A 39 4.24 -0.35 -83.07
N MET A 40 3.03 -0.90 -82.94
CA MET A 40 2.71 -2.32 -83.07
C MET A 40 1.94 -2.56 -84.36
N THR A 41 2.10 -3.73 -84.97
CA THR A 41 1.45 -4.07 -86.24
C THR A 41 0.74 -5.42 -86.13
N ALA A 42 -0.44 -5.54 -86.72
CA ALA A 42 -1.18 -6.80 -86.86
C ALA A 42 -1.60 -7.00 -88.32
N ALA A 43 -1.46 -8.23 -88.81
CA ALA A 43 -1.81 -8.61 -90.18
C ALA A 43 -3.28 -9.06 -90.34
N SER A 44 -4.04 -9.12 -89.25
CA SER A 44 -5.45 -9.50 -89.27
C SER A 44 -6.22 -8.93 -88.07
N GLY A 45 -7.55 -8.88 -88.18
CA GLY A 45 -8.42 -8.48 -87.06
C GLY A 45 -8.30 -9.38 -85.83
N VAL A 46 -8.07 -10.69 -86.01
CA VAL A 46 -7.90 -11.65 -84.90
C VAL A 46 -6.60 -11.39 -84.14
N GLU A 47 -5.51 -11.17 -84.88
CA GLU A 47 -4.21 -10.81 -84.29
C GLU A 47 -4.28 -9.46 -83.55
N ALA A 48 -4.97 -8.47 -84.12
CA ALA A 48 -5.18 -7.17 -83.49
C ALA A 48 -5.91 -7.28 -82.15
N LEU A 49 -6.97 -8.10 -82.06
CA LEU A 49 -7.69 -8.35 -80.82
C LEU A 49 -6.81 -9.11 -79.80
N GLY A 50 -5.97 -10.04 -80.24
CA GLY A 50 -4.98 -10.70 -79.39
C GLY A 50 -4.01 -9.71 -78.75
N LEU A 51 -3.43 -8.80 -79.56
CA LEU A 51 -2.53 -7.76 -79.07
C LEU A 51 -3.22 -6.78 -78.11
N LEU A 52 -4.50 -6.47 -78.33
CA LEU A 52 -5.30 -5.61 -77.45
C LEU A 52 -5.63 -6.25 -76.09
N LEU A 53 -5.55 -7.58 -75.98
CA LEU A 53 -5.69 -8.29 -74.71
C LEU A 53 -4.38 -8.29 -73.92
N GLU A 54 -3.25 -8.41 -74.62
CA GLU A 54 -1.93 -8.50 -74.00
C GLU A 54 -1.35 -7.12 -73.66
N HIS A 55 -1.59 -6.12 -74.49
CA HIS A 55 -0.97 -4.79 -74.41
C HIS A 55 -2.00 -3.66 -74.23
N GLU A 56 -1.60 -2.60 -73.53
CA GLU A 56 -2.39 -1.37 -73.47
C GLU A 56 -2.14 -0.50 -74.70
N VAL A 57 -3.09 -0.50 -75.62
CA VAL A 57 -3.02 0.31 -76.84
C VAL A 57 -3.76 1.64 -76.63
N ASP A 58 -3.10 2.75 -77.00
CA ASP A 58 -3.61 4.11 -76.86
C ASP A 58 -4.30 4.62 -78.12
N LEU A 59 -4.00 4.05 -79.30
CA LEU A 59 -4.66 4.39 -80.56
C LEU A 59 -4.57 3.22 -81.53
N VAL A 60 -5.64 2.96 -82.28
CA VAL A 60 -5.67 1.94 -83.33
C VAL A 60 -5.87 2.60 -84.69
N LEU A 61 -4.96 2.35 -85.63
CA LEU A 61 -5.16 2.56 -87.07
C LEU A 61 -5.65 1.25 -87.65
N LEU A 62 -6.85 1.22 -88.19
CA LEU A 62 -7.54 -0.01 -88.55
C LEU A 62 -7.98 0.05 -90.01
N ASP A 63 -7.47 -0.85 -90.84
CA ASP A 63 -8.01 -1.03 -92.19
C ASP A 63 -9.43 -1.58 -92.14
N VAL A 64 -10.28 -1.08 -93.03
CA VAL A 64 -11.69 -1.47 -93.10
C VAL A 64 -11.86 -2.79 -93.86
N GLN A 65 -11.08 -3.04 -94.90
CA GLN A 65 -11.28 -4.12 -95.86
C GLN A 65 -10.28 -5.25 -95.65
N MET A 66 -10.49 -6.06 -94.62
CA MET A 66 -9.64 -7.21 -94.30
C MET A 66 -10.39 -8.55 -94.50
N PRO A 67 -9.71 -9.62 -94.96
CA PRO A 67 -10.32 -10.93 -95.13
C PRO A 67 -10.65 -11.61 -93.79
N GLY A 68 -11.78 -12.29 -93.74
CA GLY A 68 -12.24 -13.03 -92.56
C GLY A 68 -13.00 -12.15 -91.55
N MET A 69 -12.32 -11.17 -90.95
CA MET A 69 -12.90 -10.22 -90.00
C MET A 69 -12.60 -8.80 -90.46
N ASP A 70 -13.63 -8.04 -90.80
CA ASP A 70 -13.49 -6.66 -91.28
C ASP A 70 -13.18 -5.68 -90.13
N GLY A 71 -12.73 -4.48 -90.48
CA GLY A 71 -12.38 -3.46 -89.47
C GLY A 71 -13.57 -3.03 -88.61
N PHE A 72 -14.80 -3.07 -89.13
CA PHE A 72 -15.98 -2.70 -88.36
C PHE A 72 -16.31 -3.72 -87.27
N GLU A 73 -16.10 -5.01 -87.56
CA GLU A 73 -16.29 -6.10 -86.59
C GLU A 73 -15.26 -6.02 -85.45
N VAL A 74 -13.99 -5.74 -85.77
CA VAL A 74 -12.94 -5.49 -84.76
C VAL A 74 -13.30 -4.30 -83.86
N ALA A 75 -13.73 -3.18 -84.44
CA ALA A 75 -14.14 -2.00 -83.67
C ALA A 75 -15.34 -2.29 -82.75
N ARG A 76 -16.34 -3.05 -83.23
CA ARG A 76 -17.49 -3.47 -82.42
C ARG A 76 -17.05 -4.30 -81.21
N LEU A 77 -16.12 -5.23 -81.40
CA LEU A 77 -15.57 -6.07 -80.33
C LEU A 77 -14.75 -5.24 -79.33
N MET A 78 -13.95 -4.28 -79.81
CA MET A 78 -13.23 -3.33 -78.94
C MET A 78 -14.17 -2.49 -78.07
N ARG A 79 -15.31 -2.06 -78.61
CA ARG A 79 -16.32 -1.29 -77.87
C ARG A 79 -17.07 -2.13 -76.84
N GLY A 80 -17.09 -3.46 -76.98
CA GLY A 80 -17.68 -4.39 -76.04
C GLY A 80 -16.84 -4.68 -74.79
N SER A 81 -15.52 -4.44 -74.82
CA SER A 81 -14.61 -4.71 -73.69
C SER A 81 -14.38 -3.47 -72.83
N GLN A 82 -14.46 -3.61 -71.50
CA GLN A 82 -14.21 -2.51 -70.55
C GLN A 82 -12.81 -1.88 -70.72
N ARG A 83 -11.82 -2.65 -71.16
CA ARG A 83 -10.43 -2.20 -71.31
C ARG A 83 -10.19 -1.38 -72.59
N THR A 84 -10.85 -1.74 -73.69
CA THR A 84 -10.60 -1.13 -75.01
C THR A 84 -11.72 -0.21 -75.49
N ARG A 85 -12.85 -0.16 -74.77
CA ARG A 85 -14.04 0.61 -75.19
C ARG A 85 -13.79 2.09 -75.36
N LEU A 86 -12.78 2.64 -74.67
CA LEU A 86 -12.43 4.05 -74.76
C LEU A 86 -11.19 4.33 -75.62
N THR A 87 -10.58 3.30 -76.23
CA THR A 87 -9.42 3.45 -77.11
C THR A 87 -9.88 4.06 -78.45
N PRO A 88 -9.27 5.17 -78.92
CA PRO A 88 -9.63 5.81 -80.18
C PRO A 88 -9.23 4.90 -81.36
N ILE A 89 -10.05 4.95 -82.41
CA ILE A 89 -9.85 4.18 -83.65
C ILE A 89 -9.90 5.17 -84.81
N ILE A 90 -8.88 5.13 -85.68
CA ILE A 90 -8.91 5.78 -86.99
C ILE A 90 -9.06 4.68 -88.04
N PHE A 91 -10.10 4.76 -88.86
CA PHE A 91 -10.27 3.82 -89.97
C PHE A 91 -9.50 4.26 -91.20
N LEU A 92 -8.84 3.30 -91.86
CA LEU A 92 -8.19 3.47 -93.15
C LEU A 92 -9.09 2.83 -94.22
N THR A 93 -9.48 3.60 -95.25
CA THR A 93 -10.42 3.13 -96.29
C THR A 93 -9.94 3.51 -97.69
N ALA A 94 -10.23 2.69 -98.70
CA ALA A 94 -9.75 2.86 -100.07
C ALA A 94 -10.71 3.62 -101.02
N ASN A 95 -11.92 4.00 -100.59
CA ASN A 95 -12.97 4.48 -101.51
C ASN A 95 -13.60 5.81 -101.05
N GLU A 96 -13.57 6.86 -101.89
CA GLU A 96 -14.08 8.22 -101.57
C GLU A 96 -15.61 8.39 -101.73
N GLN A 97 -16.36 7.44 -102.30
CA GLN A 97 -17.70 7.72 -102.86
C GLN A 97 -18.92 7.10 -102.16
N SER A 98 -18.91 6.85 -100.86
CA SER A 98 -20.16 6.47 -100.16
C SER A 98 -20.26 7.06 -98.75
N GLN A 99 -21.09 8.10 -98.61
CA GLN A 99 -21.47 8.69 -97.31
C GLN A 99 -21.97 7.64 -96.31
N ASP A 100 -22.61 6.56 -96.78
CA ASP A 100 -23.12 5.47 -95.94
C ASP A 100 -22.02 4.69 -95.20
N ALA A 101 -20.83 4.55 -95.78
CA ALA A 101 -19.72 3.84 -95.13
C ALA A 101 -19.10 4.67 -93.99
N VAL A 102 -19.02 5.98 -94.17
CA VAL A 102 -18.55 6.94 -93.15
C VAL A 102 -19.56 7.03 -92.00
N ILE A 103 -20.87 7.05 -92.30
CA ILE A 103 -21.94 7.09 -91.30
C ILE A 103 -21.99 5.78 -90.47
N LYS A 104 -21.91 4.60 -91.12
CA LYS A 104 -21.83 3.30 -90.42
C LYS A 104 -20.61 3.19 -89.52
N GLY A 105 -19.52 3.80 -89.94
CA GLY A 105 -18.29 3.79 -89.20
C GLY A 105 -18.33 4.69 -87.94
N TYR A 106 -18.88 5.90 -88.02
CA TYR A 106 -19.10 6.72 -86.82
C TYR A 106 -20.10 6.03 -85.86
N ALA A 107 -21.11 5.34 -86.39
CA ALA A 107 -22.05 4.53 -85.60
C ALA A 107 -21.40 3.30 -84.92
N SER A 108 -20.29 2.78 -85.46
CA SER A 108 -19.48 1.71 -84.85
C SER A 108 -18.35 2.23 -83.94
N GLY A 109 -18.27 3.55 -83.76
CA GLY A 109 -17.47 4.20 -82.73
C GLY A 109 -16.07 4.63 -83.14
N ALA A 110 -15.81 4.86 -84.43
CA ALA A 110 -14.55 5.47 -84.86
C ALA A 110 -14.48 6.94 -84.44
N VAL A 111 -13.25 7.40 -84.18
CA VAL A 111 -12.98 8.81 -83.90
C VAL A 111 -12.73 9.58 -85.20
N ASP A 112 -12.14 8.94 -86.22
CA ASP A 112 -11.78 9.60 -87.48
C ASP A 112 -11.63 8.60 -88.66
N TYR A 113 -11.59 9.12 -89.89
CA TYR A 113 -11.37 8.37 -91.15
C TYR A 113 -10.23 8.96 -91.97
N LEU A 114 -9.43 8.08 -92.61
CA LEU A 114 -8.42 8.46 -93.59
C LEU A 114 -8.54 7.62 -94.87
N PHE A 115 -8.48 8.29 -96.01
CA PHE A 115 -8.60 7.68 -97.33
C PHE A 115 -7.21 7.32 -97.89
N LYS A 116 -7.06 6.12 -98.47
CA LYS A 116 -5.83 5.67 -99.15
C LYS A 116 -5.86 6.11 -100.63
N PRO A 117 -4.77 6.67 -101.19
CA PRO A 117 -3.49 6.97 -100.53
C PRO A 117 -3.60 8.23 -99.63
N PHE A 118 -3.15 8.13 -98.38
CA PHE A 118 -3.21 9.22 -97.40
C PHE A 118 -1.95 10.10 -97.44
N ASP A 119 -2.12 11.39 -97.20
CA ASP A 119 -0.99 12.33 -97.07
C ASP A 119 -0.26 12.13 -95.72
N PRO A 120 1.05 11.81 -95.72
CA PRO A 120 1.88 11.72 -94.52
C PRO A 120 1.81 12.97 -93.64
N GLN A 121 1.63 14.15 -94.22
CA GLN A 121 1.54 15.43 -93.51
C GLN A 121 0.22 15.57 -92.72
N ILE A 122 -0.80 14.77 -93.03
CA ILE A 122 -2.11 14.78 -92.35
C ILE A 122 -2.21 13.65 -91.31
N LEU A 123 -1.75 12.45 -91.65
CA LEU A 123 -1.85 11.27 -90.78
C LEU A 123 -1.05 11.47 -89.47
N LYS A 124 0.18 11.98 -89.58
CA LYS A 124 1.10 12.09 -88.43
C LYS A 124 0.61 13.09 -87.36
N PRO A 125 0.17 14.33 -87.69
CA PRO A 125 -0.40 15.23 -86.70
C PRO A 125 -1.68 14.71 -86.05
N LYS A 126 -2.55 14.00 -86.80
CA LYS A 126 -3.78 13.40 -86.26
C LYS A 126 -3.49 12.31 -85.23
N VAL A 127 -2.56 11.41 -85.54
CA VAL A 127 -2.08 10.38 -84.60
C VAL A 127 -1.54 11.03 -83.33
N GLN A 128 -0.69 12.05 -83.48
CA GLN A 128 -0.11 12.77 -82.34
C GLN A 128 -1.19 13.41 -81.44
N ALA A 129 -2.13 14.15 -82.02
CA ALA A 129 -3.19 14.82 -81.27
C ALA A 129 -4.07 13.84 -80.47
N LEU A 130 -4.39 12.68 -81.05
CA LEU A 130 -5.21 11.66 -80.37
C LEU A 130 -4.43 10.95 -79.27
N LEU A 131 -3.15 10.64 -79.47
CA LEU A 131 -2.30 10.05 -78.43
C LEU A 131 -2.11 11.00 -77.25
N GLU A 132 -1.88 12.29 -77.51
CA GLU A 132 -1.76 13.32 -76.48
C GLU A 132 -3.07 13.48 -75.68
N HIS A 133 -4.21 13.49 -76.37
CA HIS A 133 -5.51 13.52 -75.71
C HIS A 133 -5.75 12.31 -74.79
N GLN A 134 -5.32 11.11 -75.22
CA GLN A 134 -5.42 9.90 -74.41
C GLN A 134 -4.56 9.95 -73.15
N ARG A 135 -3.32 10.45 -73.28
CA ARG A 135 -2.41 10.65 -72.14
C ARG A 135 -3.02 11.60 -71.11
N ASN A 136 -3.49 12.76 -71.55
CA ASN A 136 -4.11 13.76 -70.66
C ASN A 136 -5.33 13.20 -69.94
N ARG A 137 -6.17 12.41 -70.62
CA ARG A 137 -7.34 11.78 -70.02
C ARG A 137 -6.96 10.79 -68.93
N ARG A 138 -5.98 9.91 -69.17
CA ARG A 138 -5.49 8.96 -68.15
C ARG A 138 -4.89 9.68 -66.94
N ALA A 139 -4.06 10.70 -67.19
CA ALA A 139 -3.48 11.50 -66.12
C ALA A 139 -4.54 12.14 -65.20
N LEU A 140 -5.60 12.70 -65.79
CA LEU A 140 -6.73 13.26 -65.02
C LEU A 140 -7.47 12.19 -64.21
N GLN A 141 -7.67 10.99 -64.76
CA GLN A 141 -8.31 9.88 -64.04
C GLN A 141 -7.47 9.41 -62.85
N HIS A 142 -6.16 9.26 -63.04
CA HIS A 142 -5.24 8.90 -61.95
C HIS A 142 -5.24 9.95 -60.85
N LEU A 143 -5.09 11.22 -61.20
CA LEU A 143 -5.09 12.31 -60.21
C LEU A 143 -6.41 12.39 -59.43
N SER A 144 -7.55 12.20 -60.11
CA SER A 144 -8.86 12.14 -59.46
C SER A 144 -8.94 11.00 -58.46
N HIS A 145 -8.46 9.82 -58.84
CA HIS A 145 -8.45 8.64 -57.97
C HIS A 145 -7.53 8.85 -56.75
N ASP A 146 -6.32 9.37 -56.96
CA ASP A 146 -5.38 9.65 -55.88
C ASP A 146 -5.94 10.67 -54.88
N LEU A 147 -6.66 11.68 -55.38
CA LEU A 147 -7.32 12.68 -54.55
C LEU A 147 -8.48 12.07 -53.73
N GLU A 148 -9.26 11.17 -54.31
CA GLU A 148 -10.31 10.43 -53.61
C GLU A 148 -9.73 9.55 -52.50
N VAL A 149 -8.65 8.81 -52.79
CA VAL A 149 -7.94 7.96 -51.82
C VAL A 149 -7.37 8.81 -50.69
N ALA A 150 -6.70 9.93 -50.99
CA ALA A 150 -6.16 10.84 -49.99
C ALA A 150 -7.25 11.45 -49.11
N ARG A 151 -8.40 11.84 -49.70
CA ARG A 151 -9.56 12.34 -48.96
C ARG A 151 -10.14 11.30 -48.02
N ALA A 152 -10.34 10.07 -48.50
CA ALA A 152 -10.86 8.97 -47.70
C ALA A 152 -9.92 8.62 -46.53
N PHE A 153 -8.61 8.61 -46.79
CA PHE A 153 -7.59 8.41 -45.76
C PHE A 153 -7.67 9.49 -44.67
N ASN A 154 -7.69 10.77 -45.05
CA ASN A 154 -7.78 11.88 -44.09
C ASN A 154 -9.07 11.84 -43.26
N ALA A 155 -10.22 11.54 -43.87
CA ALA A 155 -11.48 11.37 -43.15
C ALA A 155 -11.39 10.23 -42.12
N SER A 156 -10.82 9.08 -42.51
CA SER A 156 -10.63 7.94 -41.62
C SER A 156 -9.69 8.25 -40.44
N VAL A 157 -8.66 9.09 -40.63
CA VAL A 157 -7.78 9.52 -39.55
C VAL A 157 -8.53 10.40 -38.54
N LEU A 158 -9.36 11.33 -39.02
CA LEU A 158 -10.15 12.21 -38.16
C LEU A 158 -11.26 11.47 -37.40
N ASP A 159 -11.88 10.47 -38.02
CA ASP A 159 -12.95 9.66 -37.41
C ASP A 159 -12.44 8.74 -36.29
N ASN A 160 -11.20 8.24 -36.42
CA ASN A 160 -10.57 7.38 -35.42
C ASN A 160 -9.71 8.13 -34.39
N ALA A 161 -9.59 9.46 -34.52
CA ALA A 161 -8.90 10.26 -33.51
C ALA A 161 -9.63 10.15 -32.16
N ALA A 162 -8.86 9.93 -31.09
CA ALA A 162 -9.39 9.91 -29.73
C ALA A 162 -9.71 11.32 -29.21
N GLU A 163 -8.96 12.32 -29.69
CA GLU A 163 -9.16 13.72 -29.35
C GLU A 163 -10.34 14.32 -30.12
N GLY A 164 -11.05 15.22 -29.44
CA GLY A 164 -12.10 15.98 -30.07
C GLY A 164 -11.52 17.06 -30.99
N ILE A 165 -11.79 16.99 -32.30
CA ILE A 165 -11.34 17.97 -33.29
C ILE A 165 -12.53 18.75 -33.85
N LEU A 166 -12.44 20.07 -33.77
CA LEU A 166 -13.36 21.04 -34.37
C LEU A 166 -12.60 21.95 -35.34
N VAL A 167 -13.26 22.39 -36.39
CA VAL A 167 -12.79 23.51 -37.22
C VAL A 167 -13.77 24.65 -37.06
N VAL A 168 -13.28 25.82 -36.65
CA VAL A 168 -14.07 27.03 -36.43
C VAL A 168 -13.69 28.05 -37.50
N ASP A 169 -14.67 28.67 -38.15
CA ASP A 169 -14.42 29.70 -39.16
C ASP A 169 -14.06 31.07 -38.55
N GLU A 170 -13.77 32.05 -39.41
CA GLU A 170 -13.48 33.44 -38.98
C GLU A 170 -14.63 34.08 -38.18
N GLY A 171 -15.88 33.65 -38.39
CA GLY A 171 -17.07 34.13 -37.68
C GLY A 171 -17.32 33.46 -36.33
N GLY A 172 -16.56 32.43 -35.97
CA GLY A 172 -16.73 31.69 -34.73
C GLY A 172 -17.71 30.53 -34.81
N CYS A 173 -18.13 30.15 -36.02
CA CYS A 173 -19.04 29.03 -36.25
C CYS A 173 -18.26 27.76 -36.55
N VAL A 174 -18.74 26.62 -36.03
CA VAL A 174 -18.14 25.31 -36.28
C VAL A 174 -18.44 24.88 -37.72
N ARG A 175 -17.41 24.65 -38.54
CA ARG A 175 -17.51 24.13 -39.91
C ARG A 175 -17.39 22.61 -39.99
N PHE A 176 -16.68 22.00 -39.05
CA PHE A 176 -16.43 20.57 -39.00
C PHE A 176 -16.28 20.12 -37.55
N ALA A 177 -16.83 18.95 -37.23
CA ALA A 177 -16.65 18.28 -35.95
C ALA A 177 -16.43 16.79 -36.18
N ASN A 178 -15.41 16.22 -35.54
CA ASN A 178 -15.19 14.77 -35.61
C ASN A 178 -16.09 14.00 -34.61
N PRO A 179 -16.23 12.67 -34.77
CA PRO A 179 -17.03 11.83 -33.86
C PRO A 179 -16.59 11.87 -32.39
N ALA A 180 -15.32 12.16 -32.10
CA ALA A 180 -14.84 12.27 -30.72
C ALA A 180 -15.44 13.49 -29.99
N VAL A 181 -15.57 14.65 -30.65
CA VAL A 181 -16.25 15.83 -30.06
C VAL A 181 -17.73 15.57 -29.87
N SER A 182 -18.36 14.90 -30.83
CA SER A 182 -19.78 14.51 -30.73
C SER A 182 -20.04 13.68 -29.47
N ARG A 183 -19.16 12.72 -29.16
CA ARG A 183 -19.21 11.94 -27.90
C ARG A 183 -18.90 12.80 -26.67
N LEU A 184 -17.90 13.67 -26.73
CA LEU A 184 -17.50 14.53 -25.60
C LEU A 184 -18.60 15.53 -25.23
N LEU A 185 -19.19 16.22 -26.19
CA LEU A 185 -20.23 17.24 -25.95
C LEU A 185 -21.65 16.66 -25.87
N ASN A 186 -21.79 15.34 -26.11
CA ASN A 186 -23.06 14.61 -26.17
C ASN A 186 -24.07 15.26 -27.14
N ALA A 187 -23.60 15.53 -28.37
CA ALA A 187 -24.29 16.27 -29.41
C ALA A 187 -24.10 15.59 -30.77
N GLN A 188 -25.07 15.69 -31.69
CA GLN A 188 -24.86 15.20 -33.04
C GLN A 188 -23.93 16.14 -33.83
N VAL A 189 -23.09 15.58 -34.71
CA VAL A 189 -22.18 16.38 -35.57
C VAL A 189 -22.93 17.48 -36.33
N LYS A 190 -24.15 17.18 -36.81
CA LYS A 190 -25.01 18.14 -37.52
C LYS A 190 -25.55 19.28 -36.65
N GLU A 191 -25.63 19.10 -35.34
CA GLU A 191 -26.04 20.14 -34.39
C GLU A 191 -24.87 21.04 -34.02
N LEU A 192 -23.67 20.47 -33.99
CA LEU A 192 -22.42 21.20 -33.79
C LEU A 192 -22.09 22.06 -35.00
N GLU A 193 -22.18 21.51 -36.21
CA GLU A 193 -21.93 22.25 -37.46
C GLU A 193 -22.91 23.43 -37.65
N GLY A 194 -22.35 24.63 -37.82
CA GLY A 194 -23.09 25.88 -37.95
C GLY A 194 -23.41 26.59 -36.63
N SER A 195 -23.18 25.94 -35.49
CA SER A 195 -23.39 26.57 -34.17
C SER A 195 -22.17 27.41 -33.73
N PRO A 196 -22.37 28.47 -32.93
CA PRO A 196 -21.27 29.25 -32.38
C PRO A 196 -20.43 28.43 -31.39
N PHE A 197 -19.12 28.39 -31.59
CA PHE A 197 -18.22 27.64 -30.70
C PHE A 197 -18.27 28.13 -29.24
N LEU A 198 -18.49 29.43 -29.03
CA LEU A 198 -18.57 30.04 -27.70
C LEU A 198 -19.75 29.54 -26.86
N ASP A 199 -20.82 29.02 -27.47
CA ASP A 199 -21.99 28.52 -26.72
C ASP A 199 -21.65 27.27 -25.88
N TYR A 200 -20.60 26.55 -26.25
CA TYR A 200 -20.11 25.38 -25.55
C TYR A 200 -18.97 25.69 -24.58
N LEU A 201 -18.33 26.86 -24.65
CA LEU A 201 -17.21 27.22 -23.78
C LEU A 201 -17.71 28.04 -22.59
N GLN A 202 -17.63 27.49 -21.38
CA GLN A 202 -18.01 28.22 -20.17
C GLN A 202 -16.83 29.07 -19.68
N LYS A 203 -16.88 30.38 -19.94
CA LYS A 203 -16.01 31.39 -19.30
C LYS A 203 -16.84 32.57 -18.76
N PRO A 204 -16.39 33.26 -17.68
CA PRO A 204 -17.16 34.35 -17.05
C PRO A 204 -17.19 35.69 -17.83
N HIS A 205 -16.40 35.90 -18.90
CA HIS A 205 -16.24 37.23 -19.51
C HIS A 205 -15.84 37.20 -21.00
N VAL A 206 -16.68 36.70 -21.89
CA VAL A 206 -16.54 37.02 -23.33
C VAL A 206 -17.94 37.28 -23.90
N PRO A 207 -18.30 38.53 -24.24
CA PRO A 207 -19.62 38.84 -24.79
C PRO A 207 -19.77 38.40 -26.25
N ASP A 208 -18.68 38.48 -27.05
CA ASP A 208 -18.69 38.25 -28.50
C ASP A 208 -17.39 37.58 -28.98
N TRP A 209 -17.47 36.77 -30.05
CA TRP A 209 -16.34 36.10 -30.70
C TRP A 209 -15.18 37.03 -31.06
N SER A 210 -15.50 38.20 -31.62
CA SER A 210 -14.53 39.22 -32.04
C SER A 210 -13.73 39.84 -30.89
N GLY A 211 -14.27 39.79 -29.67
CA GLY A 211 -13.61 40.25 -28.44
C GLY A 211 -12.87 39.15 -27.68
N SER A 212 -12.91 37.90 -28.17
CA SER A 212 -12.28 36.76 -27.51
C SER A 212 -10.76 36.74 -27.69
N GLU A 213 -10.05 36.26 -26.67
CA GLU A 213 -8.60 36.01 -26.75
C GLU A 213 -8.26 34.96 -27.84
N LEU A 214 -9.20 34.04 -28.10
CA LEU A 214 -9.13 33.06 -29.18
C LEU A 214 -9.04 33.73 -30.56
N TYR A 215 -9.93 34.69 -30.83
CA TYR A 215 -9.93 35.44 -32.09
C TYR A 215 -8.70 36.33 -32.24
N ALA A 216 -8.21 36.92 -31.13
CA ALA A 216 -6.97 37.69 -31.13
C ALA A 216 -5.74 36.82 -31.45
N CYS A 217 -5.68 35.57 -30.96
CA CYS A 217 -4.63 34.61 -31.30
C CYS A 217 -4.73 34.12 -32.76
N TYR A 218 -5.95 33.84 -33.25
CA TYR A 218 -6.20 33.55 -34.65
C TYR A 218 -5.66 34.65 -35.58
N ARG A 219 -5.97 35.92 -35.28
CA ARG A 219 -5.49 37.10 -36.01
C ARG A 219 -3.96 37.26 -35.99
N ARG A 220 -3.30 36.81 -34.92
CA ARG A 220 -1.84 36.86 -34.76
C ARG A 220 -1.11 35.67 -35.37
N GLY A 221 -1.83 34.61 -35.76
CA GLY A 221 -1.21 33.38 -36.25
C GLY A 221 -0.61 32.51 -35.13
N GLU A 222 -1.02 32.73 -33.87
CA GLU A 222 -0.45 32.06 -32.70
C GLU A 222 -1.33 30.90 -32.21
N THR A 223 -0.70 29.88 -31.61
CA THR A 223 -1.43 28.79 -30.95
C THR A 223 -1.82 29.22 -29.54
N TYR A 224 -3.10 29.10 -29.20
CA TYR A 224 -3.62 29.38 -27.86
C TYR A 224 -3.95 28.08 -27.13
N ARG A 225 -3.51 27.93 -25.88
CA ARG A 225 -3.70 26.70 -25.09
C ARG A 225 -4.26 27.02 -23.71
N LEU A 226 -5.31 26.30 -23.33
CA LEU A 226 -5.89 26.29 -21.99
C LEU A 226 -5.85 24.86 -21.47
N HIS A 227 -5.20 24.65 -20.33
CA HIS A 227 -5.09 23.33 -19.72
C HIS A 227 -6.33 23.01 -18.84
N ASP A 228 -7.14 24.01 -18.53
CA ASP A 228 -8.32 23.90 -17.67
C ASP A 228 -9.48 24.75 -18.22
N ALA A 229 -10.08 24.29 -19.31
CA ALA A 229 -11.29 24.87 -19.85
C ALA A 229 -12.51 24.04 -19.41
N GLN A 230 -13.62 24.72 -19.12
CA GLN A 230 -14.90 24.05 -18.88
C GLN A 230 -15.75 24.15 -20.13
N MET A 231 -16.11 22.99 -20.68
CA MET A 231 -17.05 22.88 -21.79
C MET A 231 -18.42 22.47 -21.26
N ARG A 232 -19.46 23.12 -21.77
CA ARG A 232 -20.85 22.77 -21.51
C ARG A 232 -21.34 21.85 -22.62
N THR A 233 -21.76 20.66 -22.22
CA THR A 233 -22.48 19.72 -23.09
C THR A 233 -23.86 20.29 -23.45
N VAL A 234 -24.48 19.79 -24.52
CA VAL A 234 -25.86 20.15 -24.90
C VAL A 234 -26.87 19.94 -23.74
N PRO A 235 -26.85 18.83 -22.98
CA PRO A 235 -27.70 18.67 -21.79
C PRO A 235 -27.35 19.59 -20.60
N GLY A 236 -26.30 20.42 -20.70
CA GLY A 236 -25.93 21.42 -19.70
C GLY A 236 -24.92 20.94 -18.64
N GLN A 237 -24.44 19.70 -18.72
CA GLN A 237 -23.37 19.19 -17.87
C GLN A 237 -22.02 19.84 -18.24
N LEU A 238 -21.19 20.12 -17.23
CA LEU A 238 -19.86 20.70 -17.39
C LEU A 238 -18.80 19.60 -17.42
N ILE A 239 -17.92 19.68 -18.42
CA ILE A 239 -16.79 18.77 -18.62
C ILE A 239 -15.51 19.58 -18.63
N SER A 240 -14.49 19.05 -17.95
CA SER A 240 -13.17 19.64 -17.90
C SER A 240 -12.33 19.17 -19.08
N VAL A 241 -11.82 20.10 -19.88
CA VAL A 241 -11.02 19.78 -21.06
C VAL A 241 -9.73 20.60 -21.13
N ALA A 242 -8.70 20.01 -21.73
CA ALA A 242 -7.59 20.77 -22.27
C ALA A 242 -7.95 21.19 -23.70
N LEU A 243 -7.84 22.49 -23.97
CA LEU A 243 -8.23 23.14 -25.22
C LEU A 243 -6.99 23.73 -25.88
N SER A 244 -6.77 23.39 -27.15
CA SER A 244 -5.70 23.98 -27.97
C SER A 244 -6.26 24.44 -29.32
N CYS A 245 -6.02 25.71 -29.63
CA CYS A 245 -6.53 26.38 -30.82
C CYS A 245 -5.36 26.83 -31.69
N ALA A 246 -5.32 26.35 -32.93
CA ALA A 246 -4.27 26.66 -33.89
C ALA A 246 -4.88 27.15 -35.23
N PRO A 247 -4.44 28.30 -35.76
CA PRO A 247 -4.94 28.80 -37.04
C PRO A 247 -4.50 27.90 -38.20
N LEU A 248 -5.39 27.68 -39.17
CA LEU A 248 -5.07 26.99 -40.43
C LEU A 248 -4.38 27.96 -41.41
N PRO A 249 -3.67 27.44 -42.43
CA PRO A 249 -3.08 28.26 -43.49
C PRO A 249 -4.09 29.25 -44.10
N SER A 250 -3.61 30.44 -44.49
CA SER A 250 -4.41 31.63 -44.82
C SER A 250 -5.52 31.42 -45.85
N ASP A 251 -5.38 30.44 -46.74
CA ASP A 251 -6.37 30.14 -47.79
C ASP A 251 -7.68 29.55 -47.23
N GLN A 252 -7.67 28.98 -46.02
CA GLN A 252 -8.85 28.31 -45.45
C GLN A 252 -9.68 29.19 -44.49
N LYS A 253 -9.11 30.32 -44.02
CA LYS A 253 -9.72 31.28 -43.07
C LYS A 253 -10.47 30.60 -41.91
N ALA A 254 -9.78 29.69 -41.23
CA ALA A 254 -10.35 28.88 -40.16
C ALA A 254 -9.30 28.53 -39.11
N MET A 255 -9.74 27.99 -37.97
CA MET A 255 -8.92 27.59 -36.85
C MET A 255 -9.29 26.16 -36.44
N VAL A 256 -8.29 25.31 -36.21
CA VAL A 256 -8.51 23.99 -35.61
C VAL A 256 -8.54 24.15 -34.10
N VAL A 257 -9.57 23.58 -33.47
CA VAL A 257 -9.69 23.46 -32.02
C VAL A 257 -9.63 21.99 -31.67
N THR A 258 -8.71 21.66 -30.77
CA THR A 258 -8.50 20.31 -30.22
C THR A 258 -8.94 20.31 -28.77
N LEU A 259 -9.74 19.32 -28.39
CA LEU A 259 -10.36 19.14 -27.08
C LEU A 259 -9.95 17.76 -26.55
N LEU A 260 -9.24 17.73 -25.43
CA LEU A 260 -8.88 16.52 -24.72
C LEU A 260 -9.66 16.46 -23.41
N ASP A 261 -10.40 15.36 -23.19
CA ASP A 261 -11.14 15.14 -21.94
C ASP A 261 -10.17 14.89 -20.77
N MET A 262 -10.26 15.72 -19.73
CA MET A 262 -9.43 15.64 -18.53
C MET A 262 -10.16 14.96 -17.37
N SER A 263 -11.37 14.45 -17.58
CA SER A 263 -12.23 13.91 -16.50
C SER A 263 -11.64 12.66 -15.85
N GLU A 264 -11.19 11.67 -16.63
CA GLU A 264 -10.55 10.46 -16.07
C GLU A 264 -9.24 10.78 -15.35
N VAL A 265 -8.43 11.67 -15.92
CA VAL A 265 -7.17 12.11 -15.31
C VAL A 265 -7.42 12.82 -13.99
N ARG A 266 -8.44 13.69 -13.92
CA ARG A 266 -8.84 14.39 -12.69
C ARG A 266 -9.37 13.43 -11.64
N HIS A 267 -10.24 12.51 -12.03
CA HIS A 267 -10.78 11.51 -11.12
C HIS A 267 -9.67 10.63 -10.54
N LEU A 268 -8.75 10.16 -11.39
CA LEU A 268 -7.59 9.38 -10.95
C LEU A 268 -6.67 10.21 -10.05
N HIS A 269 -6.44 11.48 -10.36
CA HIS A 269 -5.63 12.37 -9.51
C HIS A 269 -6.28 12.59 -8.14
N GLN A 270 -7.58 12.84 -8.08
CA GLN A 270 -8.33 12.96 -6.82
C GLN A 270 -8.31 11.67 -6.01
N GLN A 271 -8.44 10.50 -6.67
CA GLN A 271 -8.31 9.20 -6.01
C GLN A 271 -6.90 8.98 -5.46
N LEU A 272 -5.86 9.35 -6.21
CA LEU A 272 -4.47 9.28 -5.76
C LEU A 272 -4.21 10.21 -4.59
N GLU A 273 -4.73 11.44 -4.61
CA GLU A 273 -4.65 12.37 -3.47
C GLU A 273 -5.34 11.79 -2.22
N TYR A 274 -6.54 11.24 -2.39
CA TYR A 274 -7.27 10.60 -1.29
C TYR A 274 -6.49 9.41 -0.71
N GLN A 275 -5.96 8.53 -1.56
CA GLN A 275 -5.13 7.39 -1.15
C GLN A 275 -3.80 7.80 -0.53
N ALA A 276 -3.22 8.92 -0.95
CA ALA A 276 -1.95 9.40 -0.40
C ALA A 276 -2.08 9.88 1.06
N VAL A 277 -3.30 10.25 1.49
CA VAL A 277 -3.58 10.96 2.74
C VAL A 277 -4.42 10.10 3.70
N THR A 278 -5.05 9.03 3.22
CA THR A 278 -5.88 8.11 4.03
C THR A 278 -5.28 6.71 4.17
N ASP A 279 -5.66 6.00 5.22
CA ASP A 279 -5.36 4.58 5.42
C ASP A 279 -6.40 3.74 4.66
N PRO A 280 -5.98 2.88 3.70
CA PRO A 280 -6.91 2.15 2.84
C PRO A 280 -7.77 1.12 3.58
N LEU A 281 -7.34 0.66 4.77
CA LEU A 281 -8.07 -0.33 5.55
C LEU A 281 -9.21 0.32 6.37
N THR A 282 -8.93 1.41 7.06
CA THR A 282 -9.85 2.05 8.02
C THR A 282 -10.57 3.29 7.48
N GLY A 283 -10.06 3.86 6.38
CA GLY A 283 -10.53 5.13 5.82
C GLY A 283 -10.26 6.35 6.71
N LEU A 284 -9.46 6.18 7.78
CA LEU A 284 -8.96 7.30 8.60
C LEU A 284 -7.80 8.01 7.89
N LEU A 285 -7.35 9.15 8.41
CA LEU A 285 -6.11 9.75 7.92
C LEU A 285 -4.95 8.79 8.18
N ASN A 286 -4.08 8.60 7.19
CA ASN A 286 -2.81 7.95 7.43
C ASN A 286 -1.85 8.91 8.14
N ARG A 287 -0.67 8.43 8.52
CA ARG A 287 0.35 9.26 9.18
C ARG A 287 0.62 10.57 8.43
N ARG A 288 0.78 10.53 7.11
CA ARG A 288 1.07 11.74 6.32
C ARG A 288 -0.11 12.73 6.36
N GLY A 289 -1.33 12.24 6.19
CA GLY A 289 -2.52 13.08 6.21
C GLY A 289 -2.79 13.70 7.57
N PHE A 290 -2.63 12.92 8.64
CA PHE A 290 -2.77 13.42 10.00
C PHE A 290 -1.76 14.55 10.27
N TYR A 291 -0.49 14.36 9.90
CA TYR A 291 0.53 15.40 10.04
C TYR A 291 0.17 16.70 9.33
N GLN A 292 -0.20 16.60 8.05
CA GLN A 292 -0.57 17.77 7.25
C GLN A 292 -1.79 18.51 7.82
N THR A 293 -2.82 17.79 8.27
CA THR A 293 -4.03 18.39 8.83
C THR A 293 -3.74 19.04 10.20
N VAL A 294 -3.02 18.36 11.08
CA VAL A 294 -2.75 18.86 12.43
C VAL A 294 -1.77 20.03 12.43
N GLU A 295 -0.71 20.02 11.61
CA GLU A 295 0.20 21.17 11.49
C GLU A 295 -0.54 22.44 11.04
N ASN A 296 -1.46 22.30 10.08
CA ASN A 296 -2.30 23.41 9.64
C ASN A 296 -3.22 23.95 10.75
N ILE A 297 -3.71 23.08 11.64
CA ILE A 297 -4.52 23.48 12.80
C ILE A 297 -3.67 24.16 13.86
N LEU A 298 -2.50 23.60 14.19
CA LEU A 298 -1.57 24.16 15.18
C LEU A 298 -1.13 25.59 14.79
N LEU A 299 -0.81 25.82 13.50
CA LEU A 299 -0.50 27.16 12.96
C LEU A 299 -1.63 28.19 13.10
N ARG A 300 -2.89 27.73 13.20
CA ARG A 300 -4.08 28.58 13.33
C ARG A 300 -4.57 28.73 14.78
N SER A 301 -4.10 27.89 15.70
CA SER A 301 -4.65 27.71 17.05
C SER A 301 -4.38 28.87 18.02
N ASP A 302 -3.47 29.78 17.70
CA ASP A 302 -3.03 30.89 18.56
C ASP A 302 -4.12 31.96 18.83
N ARG A 303 -5.34 31.77 18.32
CA ARG A 303 -6.42 32.78 18.31
C ARG A 303 -7.76 32.35 18.92
N SER A 304 -7.99 31.08 19.27
CA SER A 304 -9.34 30.58 19.62
C SER A 304 -9.62 30.43 21.11
N GLY A 305 -8.63 30.51 22.00
CA GLY A 305 -8.80 30.34 23.45
C GLY A 305 -9.26 28.93 23.88
N LYS A 306 -9.28 27.97 22.96
CA LYS A 306 -9.55 26.55 23.21
C LYS A 306 -8.24 25.78 23.32
N SER A 307 -8.25 24.70 24.10
CA SER A 307 -7.11 23.80 24.25
C SER A 307 -7.16 22.70 23.19
N LEU A 308 -6.04 22.49 22.50
CA LEU A 308 -5.88 21.35 21.59
C LEU A 308 -5.33 20.17 22.39
N VAL A 309 -6.03 19.03 22.32
CA VAL A 309 -5.65 17.82 23.04
C VAL A 309 -5.44 16.68 22.06
N LEU A 310 -4.27 16.05 22.14
CA LEU A 310 -3.91 14.88 21.36
C LEU A 310 -4.05 13.62 22.21
N LEU A 311 -4.81 12.66 21.70
CA LEU A 311 -4.89 11.30 22.22
C LEU A 311 -4.06 10.38 21.32
N TYR A 312 -3.20 9.58 21.94
CA TYR A 312 -2.49 8.48 21.29
C TYR A 312 -2.99 7.17 21.89
N LEU A 313 -3.55 6.31 21.07
CA LEU A 313 -4.19 5.06 21.46
C LEU A 313 -3.43 3.89 20.87
N ASP A 314 -3.31 2.82 21.66
CA ASP A 314 -2.79 1.53 21.22
C ASP A 314 -3.68 0.41 21.74
N LEU A 315 -3.93 -0.59 20.89
CA LEU A 315 -4.84 -1.70 21.19
C LEU A 315 -4.14 -2.81 21.96
N ASP A 316 -4.51 -2.96 23.23
CA ASP A 316 -4.00 -4.00 24.09
C ASP A 316 -4.46 -5.38 23.62
N GLY A 317 -3.49 -6.28 23.38
CA GLY A 317 -3.76 -7.66 23.01
C GLY A 317 -3.98 -7.90 21.51
N PHE A 318 -3.91 -6.88 20.65
CA PHE A 318 -4.09 -7.02 19.20
C PHE A 318 -3.14 -8.05 18.57
N LYS A 319 -1.89 -8.12 19.03
CA LYS A 319 -0.95 -9.15 18.57
C LYS A 319 -1.45 -10.58 18.84
N ARG A 320 -2.09 -10.84 19.99
CA ARG A 320 -2.66 -12.16 20.30
C ARG A 320 -3.81 -12.49 19.35
N VAL A 321 -4.59 -11.49 18.94
CA VAL A 321 -5.66 -11.66 17.94
C VAL A 321 -5.05 -12.10 16.61
N ASN A 322 -4.01 -11.41 16.12
CA ASN A 322 -3.31 -11.80 14.89
C ASN A 322 -2.69 -13.19 14.99
N ASP A 323 -2.02 -13.50 16.10
CA ASP A 323 -1.34 -14.78 16.29
C ASP A 323 -2.32 -15.95 16.43
N SER A 324 -3.52 -15.72 16.98
CA SER A 324 -4.52 -16.78 17.23
C SER A 324 -5.54 -16.95 16.11
N LEU A 325 -5.96 -15.85 15.48
CA LEU A 325 -7.08 -15.82 14.51
C LEU A 325 -6.63 -15.43 13.09
N GLY A 326 -5.37 -15.05 12.90
CA GLY A 326 -4.80 -14.66 11.62
C GLY A 326 -4.99 -13.17 11.29
N HIS A 327 -4.25 -12.70 10.28
CA HIS A 327 -4.23 -11.29 9.88
C HIS A 327 -5.58 -10.77 9.36
N ASP A 328 -6.37 -11.59 8.66
CA ASP A 328 -7.69 -11.18 8.18
C ASP A 328 -8.64 -10.81 9.33
N ALA A 329 -8.54 -11.50 10.47
CA ALA A 329 -9.33 -11.19 11.66
C ALA A 329 -8.83 -9.89 12.31
N GLY A 330 -7.51 -9.68 12.36
CA GLY A 330 -6.92 -8.41 12.79
C GLY A 330 -7.39 -7.21 11.95
N ASP A 331 -7.45 -7.37 10.63
CA ASP A 331 -7.94 -6.33 9.73
C ASP A 331 -9.41 -5.97 10.00
N ARG A 332 -10.25 -6.96 10.33
CA ARG A 332 -11.65 -6.72 10.73
C ARG A 332 -11.74 -5.99 12.06
N VAL A 333 -10.92 -6.36 13.04
CA VAL A 333 -10.82 -5.65 14.33
C VAL A 333 -10.44 -4.18 14.10
N LEU A 334 -9.44 -3.92 13.25
CA LEU A 334 -9.00 -2.54 12.97
C LEU A 334 -10.10 -1.69 12.32
N ARG A 335 -10.89 -2.26 11.40
CA ARG A 335 -12.06 -1.58 10.83
C ARG A 335 -13.09 -1.26 11.90
N TRP A 336 -13.44 -2.24 12.74
CA TRP A 336 -14.40 -2.04 13.81
C TRP A 336 -13.94 -0.98 14.81
N VAL A 337 -12.67 -1.01 15.24
CA VAL A 337 -12.09 0.02 16.11
C VAL A 337 -12.22 1.40 15.46
N SER A 338 -11.93 1.52 14.16
CA SER A 338 -12.05 2.79 13.46
C SER A 338 -13.48 3.34 13.43
N GLU A 339 -14.49 2.46 13.33
CA GLU A 339 -15.91 2.84 13.42
C GLU A 339 -16.27 3.30 14.84
N GLN A 340 -15.81 2.58 15.87
CA GLN A 340 -16.04 2.99 17.26
C GLN A 340 -15.41 4.35 17.59
N LEU A 341 -14.21 4.63 17.05
CA LEU A 341 -13.57 5.94 17.20
C LEU A 341 -14.40 7.04 16.52
N LYS A 342 -14.90 6.80 15.30
CA LYS A 342 -15.75 7.75 14.56
C LYS A 342 -17.08 8.02 15.28
N ASP A 343 -17.69 7.01 15.88
CA ASP A 343 -18.97 7.14 16.61
C ASP A 343 -18.82 7.86 17.96
N CYS A 344 -17.65 7.75 18.59
CA CYS A 344 -17.41 8.35 19.90
C CYS A 344 -17.00 9.83 19.81
N LEU A 345 -16.40 10.24 18.70
CA LEU A 345 -15.86 11.57 18.45
C LEU A 345 -16.77 12.39 17.52
N HIS A 346 -16.61 13.71 17.53
CA HIS A 346 -17.42 14.61 16.71
C HIS A 346 -16.85 14.71 15.29
N SER A 347 -17.67 15.19 14.35
CA SER A 347 -17.28 15.39 12.95
C SER A 347 -16.14 16.39 12.73
N PHE A 348 -15.82 17.22 13.74
CA PHE A 348 -14.74 18.20 13.70
C PHE A 348 -13.43 17.68 14.30
N ASP A 349 -13.47 16.52 14.98
CA ASP A 349 -12.31 15.89 15.57
C ASP A 349 -11.49 15.19 14.46
N ILE A 350 -10.16 15.28 14.55
CA ILE A 350 -9.28 14.71 13.54
C ILE A 350 -8.81 13.33 13.99
N LEU A 351 -9.13 12.31 13.21
CA LEU A 351 -8.73 10.93 13.46
C LEU A 351 -7.67 10.47 12.46
N GLY A 352 -6.65 9.78 12.97
CA GLY A 352 -5.62 9.16 12.17
C GLY A 352 -5.23 7.78 12.69
N ARG A 353 -4.67 6.97 11.79
CA ARG A 353 -4.02 5.70 12.12
C ARG A 353 -2.53 5.83 11.80
N MET A 354 -1.68 5.67 12.81
CA MET A 354 -0.23 5.86 12.67
C MET A 354 0.45 4.64 12.06
N GLY A 355 -0.11 3.45 12.29
CA GLY A 355 0.35 2.17 11.75
C GLY A 355 0.03 1.03 12.72
N GLY A 356 -0.06 -0.21 12.22
CA GLY A 356 -0.36 -1.36 13.08
C GLY A 356 -1.67 -1.20 13.85
N ASP A 357 -1.57 -1.26 15.18
CA ASP A 357 -2.61 -1.10 16.19
C ASP A 357 -2.68 0.32 16.81
N GLU A 358 -1.96 1.29 16.25
CA GLU A 358 -1.86 2.64 16.80
C GLU A 358 -2.81 3.64 16.11
N PHE A 359 -3.61 4.34 16.92
CA PHE A 359 -4.57 5.35 16.49
C PHE A 359 -4.32 6.68 17.21
N THR A 360 -4.65 7.79 16.56
CA THR A 360 -4.50 9.13 17.14
C THR A 360 -5.74 9.97 16.90
N ALA A 361 -6.11 10.78 17.89
CA ALA A 361 -7.19 11.74 17.77
C ALA A 361 -6.74 13.12 18.24
N LEU A 362 -7.01 14.17 17.45
CA LEU A 362 -6.83 15.56 17.87
C LEU A 362 -8.21 16.18 18.12
N LEU A 363 -8.40 16.69 19.33
CA LEU A 363 -9.64 17.29 19.81
C LEU A 363 -9.44 18.77 20.11
N GLU A 364 -10.42 19.59 19.76
CA GLU A 364 -10.46 21.00 20.16
C GLU A 364 -11.45 21.17 21.32
N LEU A 365 -10.94 21.28 22.55
CA LEU A 365 -11.73 21.26 23.78
C LEU A 365 -11.69 22.61 24.50
N SER A 366 -12.78 22.96 25.20
CA SER A 366 -12.80 24.16 26.05
C SER A 366 -11.94 23.99 27.30
N PHE A 367 -11.88 22.76 27.84
CA PHE A 367 -11.13 22.41 29.05
C PHE A 367 -10.42 21.08 28.83
N PRO A 368 -9.10 20.97 29.11
CA PRO A 368 -8.34 19.74 28.91
C PRO A 368 -8.89 18.52 29.67
N GLU A 369 -9.54 18.73 30.82
CA GLU A 369 -10.11 17.67 31.66
C GLU A 369 -11.24 16.90 30.96
N GLN A 370 -11.85 17.48 29.92
CA GLN A 370 -12.84 16.79 29.09
C GLN A 370 -12.24 15.61 28.33
N ALA A 371 -10.93 15.64 28.04
CA ALA A 371 -10.25 14.57 27.33
C ALA A 371 -10.22 13.26 28.13
N ALA A 372 -10.15 13.32 29.47
CA ALA A 372 -10.24 12.14 30.33
C ALA A 372 -11.56 11.40 30.14
N LYS A 373 -12.69 12.13 30.12
CA LYS A 373 -14.02 11.52 29.92
C LYS A 373 -14.16 10.87 28.54
N ILE A 374 -13.56 11.49 27.52
CA ILE A 374 -13.54 10.93 26.16
C ILE A 374 -12.68 9.67 26.13
N ALA A 375 -11.50 9.70 26.76
CA ALA A 375 -10.61 8.55 26.85
C ALA A 375 -11.27 7.37 27.61
N GLU A 376 -11.91 7.61 28.75
CA GLU A 376 -12.67 6.59 29.49
C GLU A 376 -13.77 5.97 28.62
N LYS A 377 -14.58 6.79 27.95
CA LYS A 377 -15.62 6.33 27.04
C LYS A 377 -15.07 5.47 25.91
N LEU A 378 -13.91 5.85 25.35
CA LEU A 378 -13.22 5.08 24.31
C LEU A 378 -12.74 3.73 24.84
N ILE A 379 -12.11 3.70 26.02
CA ILE A 379 -11.63 2.46 26.64
C ILE A 379 -12.80 1.54 26.94
N GLU A 380 -13.88 2.05 27.53
CA GLU A 380 -15.08 1.27 27.84
C GLU A 380 -15.70 0.65 26.58
N ARG A 381 -15.85 1.44 25.51
CA ARG A 381 -16.38 0.96 24.22
C ARG A 381 -15.52 -0.13 23.59
N LEU A 382 -14.19 0.03 23.65
CA LEU A 382 -13.25 -0.91 23.06
C LEU A 382 -13.07 -2.18 23.92
N SER A 383 -13.42 -2.12 25.20
CA SER A 383 -13.28 -3.24 26.15
C SER A 383 -14.48 -4.19 26.18
N ILE A 384 -15.51 -3.96 25.36
CA ILE A 384 -16.70 -4.82 25.29
C ILE A 384 -16.34 -6.10 24.52
N ASN A 385 -16.64 -7.27 25.09
CA ASN A 385 -16.52 -8.56 24.39
C ASN A 385 -17.38 -8.54 23.12
N GLN A 386 -16.74 -8.64 21.95
CA GLN A 386 -17.46 -8.68 20.68
C GLN A 386 -17.31 -10.04 20.02
N GLN A 387 -18.41 -10.52 19.44
CA GLN A 387 -18.36 -11.62 18.48
C GLN A 387 -18.05 -11.09 17.09
N ILE A 388 -16.86 -11.41 16.58
CA ILE A 388 -16.49 -11.21 15.18
C ILE A 388 -16.52 -12.59 14.53
N ASP A 389 -17.45 -12.82 13.59
CA ASP A 389 -17.67 -14.12 12.92
C ASP A 389 -17.89 -15.33 13.87
N GLY A 390 -18.53 -15.09 15.02
CA GLY A 390 -18.80 -16.14 16.02
C GLY A 390 -17.65 -16.43 16.99
N LEU A 391 -16.54 -15.68 16.92
CA LEU A 391 -15.42 -15.75 17.85
C LEU A 391 -15.46 -14.57 18.82
N GLU A 392 -15.36 -14.85 20.12
CA GLU A 392 -15.26 -13.80 21.15
C GLU A 392 -13.85 -13.21 21.16
N VAL A 393 -13.76 -11.91 20.88
CA VAL A 393 -12.51 -11.15 20.97
C VAL A 393 -12.61 -10.20 22.16
N VAL A 394 -11.63 -10.32 23.06
CA VAL A 394 -11.43 -9.37 24.17
C VAL A 394 -10.29 -8.45 23.77
N LEU A 395 -10.61 -7.18 23.55
CA LEU A 395 -9.63 -6.14 23.23
C LEU A 395 -9.55 -5.14 24.39
N GLY A 396 -8.41 -4.50 24.58
CA GLY A 396 -8.30 -3.33 25.44
C GLY A 396 -7.71 -2.15 24.67
N ALA A 397 -7.69 -0.98 25.28
CA ALA A 397 -6.99 0.17 24.73
C ALA A 397 -6.24 0.90 25.84
N SER A 398 -4.99 1.27 25.57
CA SER A 398 -4.19 2.14 26.42
C SER A 398 -4.05 3.50 25.73
N ILE A 399 -4.31 4.57 26.47
CA ILE A 399 -4.43 5.92 25.91
C ILE A 399 -3.47 6.89 26.60
N GLY A 400 -2.70 7.63 25.81
CA GLY A 400 -1.88 8.75 26.26
C GLY A 400 -2.49 10.07 25.84
N ILE A 401 -2.52 11.05 26.74
CA ILE A 401 -3.11 12.36 26.52
C ILE A 401 -2.02 13.43 26.63
N ALA A 402 -1.86 14.23 25.58
CA ALA A 402 -0.96 15.39 25.57
C ALA A 402 -1.73 16.66 25.20
N ILE A 403 -1.42 17.76 25.89
CA ILE A 403 -2.13 19.03 25.76
C ILE A 403 -1.19 20.03 25.10
N TYR A 404 -1.66 20.70 24.04
CA TYR A 404 -0.95 21.80 23.41
C TYR A 404 -1.40 23.13 24.04
N PRO A 405 -0.47 24.06 24.36
CA PRO A 405 0.98 24.01 24.09
C PRO A 405 1.84 23.39 25.21
N ASP A 406 1.25 22.99 26.34
CA ASP A 406 1.97 22.59 27.56
C ASP A 406 2.93 21.40 27.37
N CYS A 407 2.57 20.46 26.49
CA CYS A 407 3.30 19.21 26.26
C CYS A 407 4.21 19.25 25.02
N GLY A 408 4.29 20.38 24.32
CA GLY A 408 5.15 20.54 23.13
C GLY A 408 4.70 21.69 22.23
N SER A 409 5.67 22.39 21.64
CA SER A 409 5.43 23.53 20.73
C SER A 409 5.23 23.14 19.26
N ASN A 410 5.38 21.85 18.93
CA ASN A 410 5.19 21.30 17.59
C ASN A 410 4.52 19.92 17.64
N LEU A 411 4.03 19.45 16.49
CA LEU A 411 3.32 18.18 16.40
C LEU A 411 4.18 16.99 16.84
N ASP A 412 5.46 16.94 16.45
CA ASP A 412 6.36 15.86 16.84
C ASP A 412 6.59 15.80 18.36
N GLY A 413 6.66 16.95 19.03
CA GLY A 413 6.74 17.04 20.49
C GLY A 413 5.47 16.54 21.15
N LEU A 414 4.30 16.94 20.61
CA LEU A 414 3.00 16.54 21.13
C LEU A 414 2.74 15.03 20.95
N LEU A 415 3.03 14.48 19.78
CA LEU A 415 2.94 13.04 19.49
C LEU A 415 3.86 12.24 20.41
N ARG A 416 5.11 12.69 20.60
CA ARG A 416 6.06 12.04 21.52
C ARG A 416 5.58 12.07 22.97
N ALA A 417 5.04 13.19 23.41
CA ALA A 417 4.48 13.32 24.76
C ALA A 417 3.29 12.36 24.96
N ALA A 418 2.37 12.30 23.99
CA ALA A 418 1.21 11.41 24.05
C ALA A 418 1.63 9.93 24.00
N ASP A 419 2.60 9.56 23.17
CA ASP A 419 3.17 8.20 23.11
C ASP A 419 3.79 7.76 24.45
N ILE A 420 4.60 8.63 25.07
CA ILE A 420 5.18 8.38 26.40
C ILE A 420 4.08 8.14 27.45
N ALA A 421 3.02 8.96 27.43
CA ALA A 421 1.90 8.82 28.35
C ALA A 421 1.12 7.51 28.12
N MET A 422 0.90 7.14 26.86
CA MET A 422 0.24 5.89 26.46
C MET A 422 1.03 4.67 26.95
N TYR A 423 2.35 4.70 26.79
CA TYR A 423 3.21 3.63 27.26
C TYR A 423 3.19 3.48 28.78
N GLU A 424 3.20 4.58 29.54
CA GLU A 424 3.03 4.53 31.00
C GLU A 424 1.64 4.02 31.41
N ALA A 425 0.59 4.30 30.62
CA ALA A 425 -0.73 3.70 30.80
C ALA A 425 -0.70 2.17 30.61
N LYS A 426 0.02 1.66 29.60
CA LYS A 426 0.23 0.21 29.41
C LYS A 426 0.94 -0.43 30.61
N ARG A 427 1.94 0.25 31.19
CA ARG A 427 2.67 -0.26 32.35
C ARG A 427 1.84 -0.30 33.62
N ALA A 428 1.02 0.72 33.84
CA ALA A 428 0.23 0.86 35.06
C ALA A 428 -0.96 -0.10 35.16
N GLY A 429 -1.09 -1.05 34.22
CA GLY A 429 -2.14 -2.06 34.22
C GLY A 429 -2.89 -2.24 32.90
N ARG A 430 -2.53 -1.51 31.82
CA ARG A 430 -3.29 -1.46 30.54
C ARG A 430 -4.72 -0.95 30.75
N GLN A 431 -5.52 -0.84 29.69
CA GLN A 431 -6.94 -0.45 29.76
C GLN A 431 -7.20 0.83 30.56
N GLN A 432 -6.29 1.80 30.45
CA GLN A 432 -6.39 3.07 31.17
C GLN A 432 -5.83 4.19 30.33
N TYR A 433 -6.09 5.42 30.75
CA TYR A 433 -5.49 6.60 30.15
C TYR A 433 -4.49 7.25 31.11
N ARG A 434 -3.52 7.99 30.57
CA ARG A 434 -2.61 8.84 31.33
C ARG A 434 -2.41 10.16 30.63
N TYR A 435 -2.37 11.24 31.41
CA TYR A 435 -1.85 12.52 30.94
C TYR A 435 -0.33 12.48 30.93
N TYR A 436 0.27 13.13 29.94
CA TYR A 436 1.69 13.37 29.93
C TYR A 436 2.10 14.28 31.08
N ASP A 437 3.13 13.86 31.81
CA ASP A 437 3.80 14.65 32.85
C ASP A 437 5.28 14.78 32.47
N HIS A 438 5.87 15.95 32.69
CA HIS A 438 7.27 16.23 32.36
C HIS A 438 8.25 15.26 33.03
N GLU A 439 7.91 14.71 34.20
CA GLU A 439 8.71 13.66 34.85
C GLU A 439 8.76 12.33 34.07
N MET A 440 7.75 12.05 33.23
CA MET A 440 7.68 10.81 32.45
C MET A 440 8.76 10.73 31.37
N ASN A 441 9.14 11.85 30.78
CA ASN A 441 10.20 11.88 29.76
C ASN A 441 11.57 11.51 30.35
N GLY A 442 11.85 12.00 31.57
CA GLY A 442 13.04 11.60 32.34
C GLY A 442 13.05 10.11 32.67
N ARG A 443 11.91 9.55 33.09
CA ARG A 443 11.74 8.12 33.38
C ARG A 443 11.90 7.24 32.12
N ALA A 444 11.31 7.62 31.00
CA ALA A 444 11.43 6.89 29.74
C ALA A 444 12.87 6.82 29.23
N ARG A 445 13.59 7.95 29.25
CA ARG A 445 15.01 8.00 28.88
C ARG A 445 15.89 7.20 29.84
N SER A 446 15.63 7.30 31.14
CA SER A 446 16.36 6.54 32.16
C SER A 446 16.15 5.03 31.99
N ARG A 447 14.94 4.60 31.62
CA ARG A 447 14.63 3.19 31.34
C ARG A 447 15.36 2.67 30.11
N LEU A 448 15.36 3.41 28.99
CA LEU A 448 16.10 3.01 27.79
C LEU A 448 17.59 2.83 28.08
N MET A 449 18.18 3.76 28.83
CA MET A 449 19.56 3.64 29.29
C MET A 449 19.75 2.41 30.20
N LEU A 450 18.79 2.14 31.10
CA LEU A 450 18.84 0.97 31.99
C LEU A 450 18.76 -0.33 31.18
N GLU A 451 17.92 -0.40 30.15
CA GLU A 451 17.75 -1.59 29.30
C GLU A 451 19.03 -1.94 28.53
N GLU A 452 19.67 -0.95 27.92
CA GLU A 452 20.98 -1.12 27.27
C GLU A 452 22.06 -1.54 28.28
N SER A 453 22.03 -0.94 29.48
CA SER A 453 22.97 -1.24 30.56
C SER A 453 22.79 -2.65 31.13
N VAL A 454 21.55 -3.13 31.27
CA VAL A 454 21.23 -4.49 31.74
C VAL A 454 21.83 -5.53 30.78
N ARG A 455 21.71 -5.32 29.46
CA ARG A 455 22.31 -6.21 28.47
C ARG A 455 23.83 -6.29 28.61
N SER A 456 24.48 -5.14 28.75
CA SER A 456 25.92 -5.04 28.97
C SER A 456 26.36 -5.68 30.29
N ALA A 457 25.58 -5.52 31.36
CA ALA A 457 25.86 -6.06 32.68
C ALA A 457 25.86 -7.59 32.72
N VAL A 458 24.98 -8.25 31.94
CA VAL A 458 24.97 -9.71 31.82
C VAL A 458 26.27 -10.21 31.17
N GLU A 459 26.75 -9.53 30.13
CA GLU A 459 28.00 -9.90 29.44
C GLU A 459 29.24 -9.65 30.31
N ARG A 460 29.23 -8.56 31.08
CA ARG A 460 30.33 -8.15 31.98
C ARG A 460 30.30 -8.83 33.35
N LYS A 461 29.29 -9.66 33.64
CA LYS A 461 29.10 -10.36 34.93
C LYS A 461 29.07 -9.39 36.13
N GLU A 462 28.33 -8.29 35.99
CA GLU A 462 28.20 -7.26 37.04
C GLU A 462 27.13 -7.58 38.10
N PHE A 463 26.47 -8.74 37.98
CA PHE A 463 25.48 -9.22 38.94
C PHE A 463 26.15 -9.98 40.10
N THR A 464 25.55 -9.86 41.28
CA THR A 464 25.99 -10.55 42.51
C THR A 464 24.78 -11.15 43.22
N LEU A 465 25.02 -12.16 44.07
CA LEU A 465 23.99 -12.75 44.92
C LEU A 465 24.21 -12.30 46.37
N VAL A 466 23.10 -11.92 47.00
CA VAL A 466 23.01 -11.71 48.45
C VAL A 466 22.00 -12.70 49.02
N TYR A 467 22.08 -12.96 50.32
CA TYR A 467 21.41 -14.07 50.95
C TYR A 467 20.60 -13.58 52.14
N GLN A 468 19.30 -13.84 52.14
CA GLN A 468 18.43 -13.44 53.24
C GLN A 468 18.05 -14.66 54.10
N PRO A 469 18.30 -14.64 55.42
CA PRO A 469 18.04 -15.80 56.28
C PRO A 469 16.54 -16.03 56.52
N GLN A 470 16.16 -17.30 56.58
CA GLN A 470 14.83 -17.78 56.94
C GLN A 470 14.90 -18.52 58.28
N VAL A 471 14.16 -18.05 59.28
CA VAL A 471 14.34 -18.48 60.67
C VAL A 471 13.03 -19.01 61.25
N ALA A 472 13.13 -20.11 62.01
CA ALA A 472 12.01 -20.71 62.71
C ALA A 472 11.52 -19.80 63.86
N ILE A 473 10.20 -19.61 63.96
CA ILE A 473 9.57 -18.84 65.04
C ILE A 473 9.72 -19.55 66.39
N ALA A 474 9.69 -20.89 66.39
CA ALA A 474 9.64 -21.68 67.62
C ALA A 474 10.93 -21.65 68.44
N ASP A 475 12.08 -21.83 67.78
CA ASP A 475 13.38 -22.04 68.44
C ASP A 475 14.52 -21.18 67.85
N GLY A 476 14.22 -20.30 66.90
CA GLY A 476 15.23 -19.44 66.27
C GLY A 476 16.20 -20.18 65.36
N ARG A 477 15.97 -21.45 65.03
CA ARG A 477 16.86 -22.19 64.12
C ARG A 477 16.78 -21.66 62.71
N LEU A 478 17.91 -21.66 62.01
CA LEU A 478 17.99 -21.29 60.62
C LEU A 478 17.52 -22.46 59.74
N ARG A 479 16.52 -22.22 58.89
CA ARG A 479 16.08 -23.14 57.82
C ARG A 479 17.04 -23.11 56.64
N GLY A 480 17.39 -21.90 56.23
CA GLY A 480 17.99 -21.65 54.94
C GLY A 480 18.20 -20.18 54.64
N PHE A 481 18.64 -19.92 53.42
CA PHE A 481 18.74 -18.57 52.88
C PHE A 481 18.02 -18.51 51.54
N GLU A 482 17.41 -17.37 51.25
CA GLU A 482 16.97 -17.03 49.90
C GLU A 482 18.08 -16.28 49.16
N ALA A 483 18.45 -16.75 47.98
CA ALA A 483 19.44 -16.12 47.11
C ALA A 483 18.78 -15.03 46.25
N LEU A 484 19.10 -13.78 46.55
CA LEU A 484 18.54 -12.60 45.92
C LEU A 484 19.55 -11.96 44.98
N LEU A 485 19.13 -11.72 43.74
CA LEU A 485 19.96 -11.06 42.73
C LEU A 485 20.14 -9.57 43.03
N ARG A 486 21.37 -9.08 42.93
CA ARG A 486 21.73 -7.66 43.07
C ARG A 486 22.58 -7.20 41.90
N TRP A 487 22.33 -5.97 41.49
CA TRP A 487 23.10 -5.31 40.44
C TRP A 487 23.65 -4.00 40.96
N ARG A 488 24.97 -3.87 40.86
CA ARG A 488 25.68 -2.64 41.18
C ARG A 488 26.18 -2.00 39.91
N HIS A 489 25.43 -1.01 39.42
CA HIS A 489 25.76 -0.31 38.20
C HIS A 489 27.00 0.60 38.40
N PRO A 490 27.96 0.64 37.47
CA PRO A 490 29.19 1.42 37.61
C PRO A 490 28.98 2.91 37.88
N SER A 491 27.93 3.53 37.32
CA SER A 491 27.66 4.96 37.49
C SER A 491 26.51 5.30 38.44
N VAL A 492 25.58 4.37 38.68
CA VAL A 492 24.35 4.62 39.46
C VAL A 492 24.44 3.99 40.86
N GLY A 493 25.37 3.05 41.07
CA GLY A 493 25.48 2.30 42.31
C GLY A 493 24.45 1.17 42.38
N ASP A 494 23.91 0.89 43.55
CA ASP A 494 23.00 -0.24 43.74
C ASP A 494 21.64 0.02 43.08
N VAL A 495 21.30 -0.83 42.10
CA VAL A 495 20.03 -0.74 41.38
C VAL A 495 19.02 -1.71 42.03
N PRO A 496 17.82 -1.24 42.41
CA PRO A 496 16.83 -2.10 43.05
C PRO A 496 16.29 -3.17 42.08
N PRO A 497 16.04 -4.41 42.56
CA PRO A 497 15.53 -5.51 41.73
C PRO A 497 14.27 -5.19 40.93
N GLY A 498 13.33 -4.43 41.51
CA GLY A 498 12.10 -4.04 40.83
C GLY A 498 12.28 -3.18 39.57
N LEU A 499 13.47 -2.58 39.36
CA LEU A 499 13.77 -1.82 38.14
C LEU A 499 14.40 -2.67 37.03
N PHE A 500 15.24 -3.65 37.38
CA PHE A 500 16.02 -4.39 36.38
C PHE A 500 15.51 -5.82 36.11
N LEU A 501 14.82 -6.46 37.07
CA LEU A 501 14.25 -7.80 36.86
C LEU A 501 13.19 -7.80 35.72
N PRO A 502 12.23 -6.85 35.65
CA PRO A 502 11.29 -6.82 34.53
C PRO A 502 11.98 -6.63 33.17
N LEU A 503 13.06 -5.83 33.12
CA LEU A 503 13.82 -5.63 31.89
C LEU A 503 14.56 -6.90 31.46
N LEU A 504 15.10 -7.68 32.40
CA LEU A 504 15.72 -8.97 32.11
C LEU A 504 14.72 -9.97 31.54
N GLU A 505 13.47 -9.95 32.00
CA GLU A 505 12.39 -10.81 31.51
C GLU A 505 11.92 -10.37 30.11
N GLU A 506 11.61 -9.09 29.92
CA GLU A 506 11.20 -8.51 28.64
C GLU A 506 12.25 -8.74 27.55
N ALA A 507 13.53 -8.56 27.88
CA ALA A 507 14.65 -8.80 26.97
C ALA A 507 15.02 -10.29 26.82
N ARG A 508 14.32 -11.20 27.51
CA ARG A 508 14.61 -12.65 27.57
C ARG A 508 16.03 -13.01 28.05
N LEU A 509 16.70 -12.07 28.70
CA LEU A 509 18.06 -12.23 29.23
C LEU A 509 18.08 -13.01 30.55
N ILE A 510 16.94 -13.09 31.26
CA ILE A 510 16.82 -13.84 32.51
C ILE A 510 17.22 -15.31 32.36
N SER A 511 16.94 -15.91 31.20
CA SER A 511 17.31 -17.30 30.89
C SER A 511 18.83 -17.51 30.85
N ARG A 512 19.58 -16.56 30.26
CA ARG A 512 21.04 -16.58 30.20
C ARG A 512 21.64 -16.42 31.59
N LEU A 513 21.02 -15.58 32.43
CA LEU A 513 21.47 -15.34 33.80
C LEU A 513 21.11 -16.50 34.74
N GLY A 514 19.99 -17.20 34.48
CA GLY A 514 19.51 -18.32 35.29
C GLY A 514 20.57 -19.38 35.57
N SER A 515 21.26 -19.83 34.52
CA SER A 515 22.35 -20.80 34.63
C SER A 515 23.44 -20.35 35.61
N TRP A 516 23.81 -19.08 35.53
CA TRP A 516 24.80 -18.49 36.42
C TRP A 516 24.30 -18.40 37.86
N ILE A 517 23.03 -18.03 38.07
CA ILE A 517 22.40 -17.99 39.41
C ILE A 517 22.44 -19.37 40.05
N TYR A 518 22.04 -20.42 39.33
CA TYR A 518 22.04 -21.79 39.87
C TYR A 518 23.45 -22.25 40.22
N GLN A 519 24.42 -22.00 39.35
CA GLN A 519 25.81 -22.37 39.57
C GLN A 519 26.42 -21.63 40.77
N GLN A 520 26.21 -20.31 40.88
CA GLN A 520 26.72 -19.52 41.99
C GLN A 520 26.03 -19.89 43.31
N GLY A 521 24.71 -20.07 43.30
CA GLY A 521 23.97 -20.52 44.47
C GLY A 521 24.45 -21.89 44.95
N ALA A 522 24.58 -22.85 44.05
CA ALA A 522 25.08 -24.19 44.37
C ALA A 522 26.53 -24.16 44.88
N ALA A 523 27.40 -23.37 44.26
CA ALA A 523 28.77 -23.18 44.74
C ALA A 523 28.77 -22.61 46.16
N GLN A 524 28.00 -21.56 46.42
CA GLN A 524 27.91 -20.96 47.75
C GLN A 524 27.36 -21.93 48.79
N ARG A 525 26.33 -22.72 48.45
CA ARG A 525 25.77 -23.74 49.35
C ARG A 525 26.80 -24.81 49.70
N LYS A 526 27.67 -25.18 48.75
CA LYS A 526 28.77 -26.11 48.98
C LYS A 526 29.83 -25.53 49.91
N ASP A 527 30.20 -24.26 49.71
CA ASP A 527 31.14 -23.55 50.59
C ASP A 527 30.63 -23.48 52.05
N TRP A 528 29.32 -23.43 52.23
CA TRP A 528 28.66 -23.42 53.53
C TRP A 528 28.49 -24.78 54.22
N GLU A 529 28.92 -25.87 53.59
CA GLU A 529 28.79 -27.23 54.14
C GLU A 529 29.50 -27.41 55.48
N GLN A 530 30.60 -26.68 55.72
CA GLN A 530 31.36 -26.75 56.98
C GLN A 530 30.83 -25.79 58.07
N VAL A 531 30.04 -24.79 57.68
CA VAL A 531 29.58 -23.71 58.57
C VAL A 531 28.17 -23.99 59.08
N PHE A 532 27.30 -24.51 58.21
CA PHE A 532 25.90 -24.73 58.49
C PHE A 532 25.51 -26.20 58.43
N SER A 533 24.34 -26.52 58.98
CA SER A 533 23.77 -27.87 58.95
C SER A 533 23.75 -28.45 57.52
N PRO A 534 23.97 -29.76 57.35
CA PRO A 534 23.77 -30.44 56.07
C PRO A 534 22.34 -30.26 55.52
N ASP A 535 21.36 -29.98 56.37
CA ASP A 535 19.96 -29.78 55.97
C ASP A 535 19.62 -28.34 55.54
N LEU A 536 20.59 -27.42 55.56
CA LEU A 536 20.38 -26.02 55.15
C LEU A 536 19.87 -25.96 53.70
N VAL A 537 18.77 -25.23 53.53
CA VAL A 537 18.11 -25.01 52.23
C VAL A 537 18.59 -23.70 51.61
N LEU A 538 18.83 -23.70 50.30
CA LEU A 538 19.01 -22.48 49.52
C LEU A 538 17.82 -22.29 48.57
N GLY A 539 17.05 -21.23 48.80
CA GLY A 539 15.96 -20.79 47.91
C GLY A 539 16.51 -19.99 46.72
N VAL A 540 16.04 -20.29 45.51
CA VAL A 540 16.36 -19.55 44.29
C VAL A 540 15.09 -19.26 43.51
N SER A 541 14.80 -17.99 43.28
CA SER A 541 13.61 -17.56 42.54
C SER A 541 13.75 -17.82 41.04
N LEU A 542 12.68 -18.34 40.43
CA LEU A 542 12.56 -18.57 38.99
C LEU A 542 11.50 -17.67 38.38
N SER A 543 11.85 -17.03 37.25
CA SER A 543 10.85 -16.40 36.41
C SER A 543 9.91 -17.43 35.76
N ALA A 544 8.70 -17.00 35.40
CA ALA A 544 7.75 -17.83 34.67
C ALA A 544 8.35 -18.43 33.37
N THR A 545 9.20 -17.66 32.69
CA THR A 545 9.86 -18.10 31.46
C THR A 545 10.84 -19.25 31.72
N GLN A 546 11.62 -19.19 32.82
CA GLN A 546 12.58 -20.24 33.19
C GLN A 546 11.87 -21.50 33.68
N PHE A 547 10.82 -21.36 34.47
CA PHE A 547 10.05 -22.48 34.99
C PHE A 547 9.48 -23.36 33.86
N ASN A 548 8.96 -22.72 32.80
CA ASN A 548 8.38 -23.40 31.64
C ASN A 548 9.43 -23.93 30.64
N MET A 549 10.74 -23.78 30.92
CA MET A 549 11.77 -24.33 30.02
C MET A 549 11.87 -25.86 30.14
N PRO A 550 11.84 -26.60 29.02
CA PRO A 550 11.93 -28.06 29.04
C PRO A 550 13.24 -28.61 29.63
N ASN A 551 14.33 -27.85 29.52
CA ASN A 551 15.68 -28.26 29.94
C ASN A 551 16.02 -27.88 31.39
N LEU A 552 15.13 -27.21 32.13
CA LEU A 552 15.38 -26.75 33.51
C LEU A 552 15.86 -27.89 34.42
N VAL A 553 15.16 -29.03 34.39
CA VAL A 553 15.47 -30.18 35.27
C VAL A 553 16.82 -30.80 34.92
N ALA A 554 17.19 -30.82 33.63
CA ALA A 554 18.50 -31.29 33.20
C ALA A 554 19.61 -30.36 33.69
N GLU A 555 19.40 -29.05 33.62
CA GLU A 555 20.34 -28.05 34.09
C GLU A 555 20.55 -28.11 35.61
N LEU A 556 19.46 -28.15 36.40
CA LEU A 556 19.55 -28.30 37.85
C LEU A 556 20.25 -29.60 38.25
N ARG A 557 19.97 -30.72 37.56
CA ARG A 557 20.67 -31.99 37.77
C ARG A 557 22.18 -31.85 37.55
N GLN A 558 22.59 -31.15 36.49
CA GLN A 558 24.00 -30.91 36.19
C GLN A 558 24.67 -30.08 37.27
N VAL A 559 24.00 -29.01 37.74
CA VAL A 559 24.51 -28.14 38.81
C VAL A 559 24.67 -28.91 40.12
N LEU A 560 23.65 -29.66 40.53
CA LEU A 560 23.68 -30.48 41.75
C LEU A 560 24.81 -31.52 41.70
N SER A 561 24.96 -32.21 40.56
CA SER A 561 26.00 -33.23 40.37
C SER A 561 27.41 -32.63 40.40
N ARG A 562 27.60 -31.45 39.78
CA ARG A 562 28.89 -30.76 39.71
C ARG A 562 29.39 -30.31 41.08
N HIS A 563 28.49 -29.86 41.95
CA HIS A 563 28.82 -29.36 43.29
C HIS A 563 28.64 -30.42 44.39
N GLY A 564 28.18 -31.63 44.05
CA GLY A 564 27.96 -32.71 45.00
C GLY A 564 26.90 -32.37 46.05
N LEU A 565 25.86 -31.63 45.66
CA LEU A 565 24.77 -31.24 46.54
C LEU A 565 23.67 -32.28 46.54
N GLN A 566 23.03 -32.47 47.70
CA GLN A 566 21.80 -33.24 47.77
C GLN A 566 20.65 -32.41 47.19
N PRO A 567 19.78 -32.97 46.35
CA PRO A 567 18.69 -32.23 45.72
C PRO A 567 17.79 -31.45 46.70
N ARG A 568 17.57 -31.99 47.91
CA ARG A 568 16.74 -31.38 48.97
C ARG A 568 17.33 -30.11 49.58
N GLN A 569 18.61 -29.83 49.32
CA GLN A 569 19.29 -28.61 49.78
C GLN A 569 18.99 -27.42 48.88
N LEU A 570 18.37 -27.63 47.71
CA LEU A 570 17.95 -26.58 46.81
C LEU A 570 16.42 -26.49 46.81
N GLU A 571 15.92 -25.27 46.89
CA GLU A 571 14.51 -24.95 46.76
C GLU A 571 14.31 -23.95 45.63
N VAL A 572 13.38 -24.26 44.75
CA VAL A 572 13.01 -23.43 43.60
C VAL A 572 11.75 -22.66 43.96
N GLU A 573 11.81 -21.34 43.88
CA GLU A 573 10.68 -20.47 44.20
C GLU A 573 10.01 -20.00 42.91
N VAL A 574 8.69 -20.17 42.81
CA VAL A 574 7.90 -19.81 41.63
C VAL A 574 6.71 -18.96 42.04
N THR A 575 6.49 -17.86 41.34
CA THR A 575 5.36 -16.96 41.63
C THR A 575 4.02 -17.58 41.23
N GLU A 576 2.93 -17.17 41.87
CA GLU A 576 1.57 -17.61 41.52
C GLU A 576 1.24 -17.36 40.03
N ALA A 577 1.68 -16.22 39.48
CA ALA A 577 1.50 -15.86 38.08
C ALA A 577 2.14 -16.87 37.11
N ALA A 578 3.29 -17.47 37.48
CA ALA A 578 3.96 -18.47 36.65
C ALA A 578 3.14 -19.75 36.46
N LEU A 579 2.26 -20.07 37.41
CA LEU A 579 1.47 -21.31 37.42
C LEU A 579 0.16 -21.22 36.64
N THR A 580 -0.31 -20.00 36.32
CA THR A 580 -1.63 -19.75 35.70
C THR A 580 -1.71 -20.11 34.21
N GLN A 581 -0.59 -20.13 33.47
CA GLN A 581 -0.64 -20.19 32.00
C GLN A 581 -1.08 -21.55 31.45
N ASN A 582 -0.58 -22.65 32.00
CA ASN A 582 -0.97 -24.01 31.60
C ASN A 582 -0.81 -25.02 32.75
N LEU A 583 -1.92 -25.38 33.38
CA LEU A 583 -1.94 -26.24 34.57
C LEU A 583 -1.37 -27.65 34.32
N ASP A 584 -1.60 -28.24 33.14
CA ASP A 584 -1.14 -29.59 32.84
C ASP A 584 0.38 -29.66 32.67
N ASP A 585 0.97 -28.66 32.01
CA ASP A 585 2.42 -28.59 31.83
C ASP A 585 3.13 -28.18 33.12
N THR A 586 2.55 -27.26 33.90
CA THR A 586 3.00 -26.96 35.27
C THR A 586 3.04 -28.21 36.14
N ARG A 587 1.97 -29.04 36.11
CA ARG A 587 1.93 -30.30 36.87
C ARG A 587 3.04 -31.26 36.46
N LYS A 588 3.28 -31.43 35.16
CA LYS A 588 4.38 -32.28 34.67
C LYS A 588 5.74 -31.76 35.12
N GLN A 589 5.96 -30.45 35.03
CA GLN A 589 7.23 -29.84 35.41
C GLN A 589 7.51 -29.99 36.91
N LEU A 590 6.50 -29.76 37.76
CA LEU A 590 6.61 -29.98 39.21
C LEU A 590 6.93 -31.45 39.53
N GLN A 591 6.28 -32.39 38.84
CA GLN A 591 6.60 -33.83 38.99
C GLN A 591 8.05 -34.14 38.64
N LEU A 592 8.59 -33.55 37.58
CA LEU A 592 9.99 -33.74 37.18
C LEU A 592 10.98 -33.17 38.20
N LEU A 593 10.71 -31.97 38.75
CA LEU A 593 11.52 -31.37 39.82
C LEU A 593 11.50 -32.23 41.09
N ARG A 594 10.32 -32.75 41.44
CA ARG A 594 10.15 -33.66 42.58
C ARG A 594 10.89 -34.99 42.39
N GLN A 595 10.88 -35.56 41.18
CA GLN A 595 11.65 -36.77 40.85
C GLN A 595 13.16 -36.53 40.96
N LEU A 596 13.63 -35.31 40.68
CA LEU A 596 15.02 -34.91 40.95
C LEU A 596 15.30 -34.79 42.45
N GLY A 597 14.27 -34.48 43.25
CA GLY A 597 14.34 -34.32 44.71
C GLY A 597 14.56 -32.88 45.17
N VAL A 598 14.39 -31.91 44.27
CA VAL A 598 14.45 -30.47 44.55
C VAL A 598 13.12 -30.03 45.15
N ARG A 599 13.16 -29.14 46.15
CA ARG A 599 11.94 -28.59 46.78
C ARG A 599 11.34 -27.49 45.91
N VAL A 600 10.03 -27.32 45.96
CA VAL A 600 9.35 -26.23 45.27
C VAL A 600 8.55 -25.39 46.24
N ALA A 601 8.82 -24.09 46.24
CA ALA A 601 8.09 -23.08 46.99
C ALA A 601 7.20 -22.26 46.06
N LEU A 602 5.97 -22.00 46.51
CA LEU A 602 5.08 -21.01 45.90
C LEU A 602 5.36 -19.65 46.53
N ASP A 603 5.77 -18.70 45.69
CA ASP A 603 6.17 -17.35 46.06
C ASP A 603 5.07 -16.32 45.75
N ASP A 604 5.17 -15.15 46.36
CA ASP A 604 4.25 -14.01 46.22
C ASP A 604 2.77 -14.33 46.50
N PHE A 605 2.47 -15.34 47.34
CA PHE A 605 1.09 -15.75 47.61
C PHE A 605 0.32 -14.67 48.36
N GLY A 606 -0.75 -14.16 47.75
CA GLY A 606 -1.56 -13.06 48.31
C GLY A 606 -1.29 -11.68 47.69
N SER A 607 -0.34 -11.56 46.76
CA SER A 607 -0.09 -10.33 45.99
C SER A 607 -1.21 -10.02 44.97
N GLY A 608 -2.01 -11.03 44.58
CA GLY A 608 -3.08 -10.94 43.59
C GLY A 608 -4.30 -11.82 43.90
N SER A 609 -4.94 -12.38 42.86
CA SER A 609 -6.11 -13.26 43.01
C SER A 609 -5.71 -14.61 43.63
N CYS A 610 -5.87 -14.77 44.95
CA CYS A 610 -5.47 -15.97 45.68
C CYS A 610 -6.24 -17.22 45.20
N CYS A 611 -5.59 -18.09 44.43
CA CYS A 611 -6.22 -19.32 43.92
C CYS A 611 -5.89 -20.52 44.81
N LEU A 612 -6.78 -20.82 45.76
CA LEU A 612 -6.65 -21.99 46.65
C LEU A 612 -6.63 -23.33 45.91
N ALA A 613 -7.08 -23.38 44.65
CA ALA A 613 -7.03 -24.61 43.85
C ALA A 613 -5.59 -25.08 43.62
N TYR A 614 -4.60 -24.17 43.57
CA TYR A 614 -3.20 -24.54 43.42
C TYR A 614 -2.69 -25.37 44.60
N LEU A 615 -3.11 -25.03 45.82
CA LEU A 615 -2.73 -25.76 47.03
C LEU A 615 -3.33 -27.16 47.09
N ARG A 616 -4.46 -27.38 46.42
CA ARG A 616 -5.11 -28.70 46.31
C ARG A 616 -4.49 -29.54 45.20
N ASP A 617 -4.26 -28.94 44.03
CA ASP A 617 -4.00 -29.67 42.79
C ASP A 617 -2.51 -29.80 42.44
N LEU A 618 -1.66 -28.99 43.08
CA LEU A 618 -0.21 -28.97 42.87
C LEU A 618 0.51 -29.47 44.13
N GLN A 619 1.56 -30.27 43.91
CA GLN A 619 2.38 -30.81 44.98
C GLN A 619 3.55 -29.87 45.23
N LEU A 620 3.35 -28.94 46.16
CA LEU A 620 4.33 -27.97 46.61
C LEU A 620 4.93 -28.41 47.95
N ASP A 621 6.10 -27.90 48.32
CA ASP A 621 6.72 -28.16 49.63
C ASP A 621 6.59 -26.97 50.58
N THR A 622 6.52 -25.76 50.03
CA THR A 622 6.54 -24.52 50.81
C THR A 622 5.64 -23.47 50.17
N LEU A 623 5.00 -22.65 51.01
CA LEU A 623 4.23 -21.47 50.62
C LEU A 623 4.81 -20.24 51.31
N LYS A 624 5.16 -19.23 50.53
CA LYS A 624 5.65 -17.95 51.02
C LYS A 624 4.53 -16.91 50.93
N LEU A 625 4.16 -16.33 52.09
CA LEU A 625 3.16 -15.26 52.17
C LEU A 625 3.82 -13.95 51.77
N ASP A 626 3.24 -13.29 50.77
CA ASP A 626 3.77 -12.05 50.21
C ASP A 626 3.86 -10.92 51.26
N ARG A 627 4.90 -10.10 51.14
CA ARG A 627 5.16 -8.96 52.02
C ARG A 627 4.01 -7.97 52.09
N HIS A 628 3.21 -7.77 51.03
CA HIS A 628 2.12 -6.81 51.05
C HIS A 628 0.95 -7.32 51.90
N LEU A 629 0.74 -8.64 51.94
CA LEU A 629 -0.20 -9.27 52.86
C LEU A 629 0.28 -9.11 54.31
N ILE A 630 1.57 -9.37 54.57
CA ILE A 630 2.19 -9.25 55.90
C ILE A 630 2.13 -7.80 56.43
N ALA A 631 2.43 -6.82 55.58
CA ALA A 631 2.39 -5.40 55.93
C ALA A 631 0.99 -4.93 56.39
N ARG A 632 -0.08 -5.59 55.92
CA ARG A 632 -1.48 -5.21 56.19
C ARG A 632 -2.15 -6.03 57.30
N LEU A 633 -1.46 -7.01 57.89
CA LEU A 633 -2.02 -7.90 58.92
C LEU A 633 -2.62 -7.16 60.11
N LEU A 634 -2.00 -6.07 60.54
CA LEU A 634 -2.42 -5.32 61.74
C LEU A 634 -3.47 -4.24 61.44
N THR A 635 -3.60 -3.83 60.17
CA THR A 635 -4.46 -2.72 59.76
C THR A 635 -5.74 -3.16 59.06
N SER A 636 -5.73 -4.36 58.43
CA SER A 636 -6.84 -4.90 57.66
C SER A 636 -7.33 -6.22 58.27
N PRO A 637 -8.51 -6.25 58.91
CA PRO A 637 -9.03 -7.48 59.51
C PRO A 637 -9.34 -8.54 58.45
N ARG A 638 -9.61 -8.13 57.20
CA ARG A 638 -9.84 -9.02 56.08
C ARG A 638 -8.56 -9.74 55.66
N ASP A 639 -7.46 -9.00 55.51
CA ASP A 639 -6.17 -9.57 55.12
C ASP A 639 -5.62 -10.49 56.23
N ALA A 640 -5.81 -10.10 57.50
CA ALA A 640 -5.50 -10.94 58.65
C ALA A 640 -6.29 -12.26 58.65
N ALA A 641 -7.59 -12.21 58.31
CA ALA A 641 -8.43 -13.40 58.22
C ALA A 641 -7.96 -14.33 57.08
N ILE A 642 -7.61 -13.77 55.92
CA ILE A 642 -7.07 -14.53 54.78
C ILE A 642 -5.76 -15.21 55.18
N ALA A 643 -4.79 -14.46 55.71
CA ALA A 643 -3.50 -15.01 56.12
C ALA A 643 -3.66 -16.14 57.15
N ARG A 644 -4.55 -15.97 58.15
CA ARG A 644 -4.84 -17.02 59.14
C ARG A 644 -5.41 -18.28 58.48
N CYS A 645 -6.42 -18.13 57.62
CA CYS A 645 -7.01 -19.27 56.91
C CYS A 645 -5.97 -19.99 56.04
N VAL A 646 -5.08 -19.26 55.36
CA VAL A 646 -4.03 -19.83 54.52
C VAL A 646 -3.01 -20.60 55.37
N ILE A 647 -2.56 -20.03 56.49
CA ILE A 647 -1.65 -20.72 57.43
C ILE A 647 -2.27 -22.02 57.92
N ASP A 648 -3.54 -21.99 58.35
CA ASP A 648 -4.22 -23.18 58.85
C ASP A 648 -4.45 -24.24 57.76
N LEU A 649 -4.76 -23.80 56.54
CA LEU A 649 -4.93 -24.69 55.40
C LEU A 649 -3.60 -25.36 55.00
N CYS A 650 -2.49 -24.62 54.97
CA CYS A 650 -1.18 -25.17 54.67
C CYS A 650 -0.75 -26.24 55.68
N LYS A 651 -1.02 -26.02 56.98
CA LYS A 651 -0.79 -27.05 58.02
C LYS A 651 -1.57 -28.34 57.75
N GLN A 652 -2.79 -28.25 57.23
CA GLN A 652 -3.60 -29.43 56.89
C GLN A 652 -3.07 -30.18 55.66
N PHE A 653 -2.42 -29.46 54.74
CA PHE A 653 -1.81 -30.02 53.53
C PHE A 653 -0.33 -30.40 53.68
N ASP A 654 0.24 -30.33 54.89
CA ASP A 654 1.65 -30.59 55.17
C ASP A 654 2.59 -29.67 54.35
N LEU A 655 2.14 -28.43 54.11
CA LEU A 655 2.89 -27.37 53.44
C LEU A 655 3.53 -26.45 54.48
N LEU A 656 4.85 -26.26 54.37
CA LEU A 656 5.58 -25.33 55.23
C LEU A 656 5.26 -23.89 54.85
N VAL A 657 4.94 -23.04 55.83
CA VAL A 657 4.62 -21.62 55.59
C VAL A 657 5.76 -20.71 56.02
N ILE A 658 6.17 -19.82 55.12
CA ILE A 658 7.13 -18.74 55.38
C ILE A 658 6.41 -17.41 55.24
N ALA A 659 6.50 -16.54 56.24
CA ALA A 659 6.02 -15.16 56.12
C ALA A 659 7.16 -14.23 55.70
N GLU A 660 6.98 -13.50 54.60
CA GLU A 660 7.97 -12.57 54.07
C GLU A 660 7.73 -11.12 54.47
N GLY A 661 8.79 -10.31 54.44
CA GLY A 661 8.67 -8.89 54.74
C GLY A 661 8.26 -8.62 56.18
N VAL A 662 8.64 -9.48 57.13
CA VAL A 662 8.44 -9.21 58.56
C VAL A 662 9.42 -8.13 59.01
N GLU A 663 8.88 -6.96 59.33
CA GLU A 663 9.66 -5.77 59.69
C GLU A 663 9.48 -5.37 61.16
N THR A 664 8.34 -5.69 61.78
CA THR A 664 8.02 -5.26 63.15
C THR A 664 7.79 -6.41 64.12
N LEU A 665 8.00 -6.15 65.40
CA LEU A 665 7.80 -7.14 66.45
C LEU A 665 6.33 -7.55 66.57
N GLU A 666 5.39 -6.62 66.33
CA GLU A 666 3.95 -6.88 66.36
C GLU A 666 3.53 -7.84 65.24
N GLN A 667 4.09 -7.70 64.03
CA GLN A 667 3.87 -8.64 62.93
C GLN A 667 4.35 -10.04 63.30
N TYR A 668 5.56 -10.13 63.87
CA TYR A 668 6.11 -11.40 64.37
C TYR A 668 5.22 -12.03 65.45
N GLN A 669 4.76 -11.26 66.44
CA GLN A 669 3.89 -11.75 67.51
C GLN A 669 2.56 -12.28 66.94
N TRP A 670 1.98 -11.59 65.96
CA TRP A 670 0.77 -12.06 65.27
C TRP A 670 1.01 -13.38 64.54
N LEU A 671 2.12 -13.49 63.79
CA LEU A 671 2.48 -14.70 63.05
C LEU A 671 2.73 -15.88 64.00
N LYS A 672 3.39 -15.64 65.13
CA LYS A 672 3.60 -16.62 66.20
C LYS A 672 2.28 -17.10 66.81
N ALA A 673 1.37 -16.17 67.11
CA ALA A 673 0.07 -16.50 67.70
C ALA A 673 -0.83 -17.33 66.75
N ASN A 674 -0.67 -17.16 65.44
CA ASN A 674 -1.40 -17.92 64.42
C ASN A 674 -0.62 -19.17 63.93
N GLY A 675 0.53 -19.46 64.54
CA GLY A 675 1.31 -20.67 64.29
C GLY A 675 1.96 -20.73 62.91
N CYS A 676 2.42 -19.60 62.37
CA CYS A 676 3.36 -19.60 61.26
C CYS A 676 4.69 -20.27 61.70
N GLU A 677 5.34 -21.03 60.81
CA GLU A 677 6.52 -21.81 61.17
C GLU A 677 7.82 -21.02 61.01
N TYR A 678 7.96 -20.30 59.90
CA TYR A 678 9.18 -19.58 59.54
C TYR A 678 8.89 -18.14 59.13
N VAL A 679 9.86 -17.26 59.38
CA VAL A 679 9.79 -15.85 59.00
C VAL A 679 11.05 -15.42 58.27
N GLN A 680 10.86 -14.48 57.36
CA GLN A 680 11.88 -13.79 56.62
C GLN A 680 11.54 -12.29 56.56
N GLY A 681 12.52 -11.44 56.83
CA GLY A 681 12.30 -9.99 56.78
C GLY A 681 13.38 -9.21 57.49
N PHE A 682 13.25 -7.89 57.47
CA PHE A 682 14.24 -6.98 58.05
C PHE A 682 14.31 -7.04 59.57
N LEU A 683 13.29 -7.59 60.24
CA LEU A 683 13.34 -7.88 61.67
C LEU A 683 14.43 -8.90 62.01
N VAL A 684 14.67 -9.88 61.11
CA VAL A 684 15.71 -10.89 61.28
C VAL A 684 17.05 -10.35 60.79
N ALA A 685 17.12 -10.06 59.49
CA ALA A 685 18.28 -9.45 58.85
C ALA A 685 17.90 -8.91 57.46
N ARG A 686 18.57 -7.83 57.07
CA ARG A 686 18.62 -7.42 55.66
C ARG A 686 19.40 -8.46 54.84
N PRO A 687 19.20 -8.53 53.52
CA PRO A 687 19.96 -9.43 52.66
C PRO A 687 21.48 -9.23 52.83
N LEU A 688 22.20 -10.31 53.10
CA LEU A 688 23.60 -10.32 53.52
C LEU A 688 24.50 -10.76 52.36
N THR A 689 25.73 -10.26 52.30
CA THR A 689 26.74 -10.84 51.41
C THR A 689 27.14 -12.24 51.91
N ALA A 690 27.68 -13.08 51.03
CA ALA A 690 28.14 -14.43 51.38
C ALA A 690 29.03 -14.46 52.64
N SER A 691 29.96 -13.49 52.76
CA SER A 691 30.89 -13.41 53.89
C SER A 691 30.21 -13.12 55.22
N ILE A 692 29.19 -12.24 55.22
CA ILE A 692 28.44 -11.88 56.43
C ILE A 692 27.44 -12.99 56.76
N ALA A 693 26.80 -13.57 55.75
CA ALA A 693 25.89 -14.70 55.91
C ALA A 693 26.57 -15.87 56.61
N SER A 694 27.84 -16.21 56.28
CA SER A 694 28.61 -17.26 56.97
C SER A 694 28.82 -17.03 58.48
N GLN A 695 28.64 -15.80 58.97
CA GLN A 695 28.81 -15.44 60.38
C GLN A 695 27.47 -15.31 61.11
N PHE A 696 26.35 -15.66 60.47
CA PHE A 696 25.03 -15.53 61.05
C PHE A 696 24.90 -16.41 62.30
N ALA A 697 24.58 -15.80 63.44
CA ALA A 697 24.49 -16.48 64.72
C ALA A 697 23.32 -17.48 64.75
N GLN A 698 23.55 -18.68 65.30
CA GLN A 698 22.55 -19.74 65.40
C GLN A 698 22.50 -20.32 66.83
N PRO A 699 21.29 -20.51 67.41
CA PRO A 699 19.99 -20.01 66.95
C PRO A 699 19.87 -18.48 67.04
N PHE A 700 18.99 -17.89 66.25
CA PHE A 700 18.65 -16.48 66.33
C PHE A 700 17.93 -16.17 67.65
N ASP A 701 18.40 -15.15 68.37
CA ASP A 701 17.86 -14.81 69.67
C ASP A 701 16.62 -13.90 69.56
N TRP A 702 15.44 -14.52 69.56
CA TRP A 702 14.17 -13.78 69.60
C TRP A 702 13.97 -12.98 70.90
N SER A 703 14.64 -13.33 71.99
CA SER A 703 14.48 -12.65 73.29
C SER A 703 15.19 -11.30 73.32
N ALA A 704 16.30 -11.17 72.58
CA ALA A 704 17.01 -9.91 72.41
C ALA A 704 16.19 -8.81 71.70
N LEU A 705 15.12 -9.19 70.99
CA LEU A 705 14.18 -8.26 70.33
C LEU A 705 12.97 -7.88 71.21
N GLN A 706 12.75 -8.59 72.32
CA GLN A 706 11.63 -8.36 73.25
C GLN A 706 12.03 -7.50 74.47
N ALA A 707 13.34 -7.31 74.68
CA ALA A 707 13.93 -6.43 75.70
C ALA A 707 14.14 -5.02 75.14
#